data_AF-A0A329SSH4-F1
#
_entry.id   AF-A0A329SSH4-F1
#
_cell.length_a   1.000
_cell.length_b   1.000
_cell.length_c   1.000
_cell.angle_alpha   90.00
_cell.angle_beta   90.00
_cell.angle_gamma   90.00
#
_symmetry.space_group_name_H-M   'P 1'
#
loop_
_entity.id
_entity.type
_entity.pdbx_description
1 polymer ?
#
loop_
_entity_poly.entity_id
_entity_poly.type
_entity_poly.pdbx_seq_one_letter_code
_entity_poly.pdbx_strand_id
1 'polypeptide(L)'
;MESSKKVTTTTAPAATPASKPSVPASVLAAASQYNRLDETDLREARKLGLLLEDLQVSLDSTAPEFGIAYEKKGGTRVAGCAADVFSSQKSLQERCKQFAMQRGFQLFVSGSSTRPNGGGNVKYRCKKLNGQQFFDPDTPASKIQCPFYINGYGKDENWKITRACFLHNHYKFIGWRAAPPTTTHPLAIAAATAVTSGNLPIVSPSTTKLPVLAPAPSVETVVLDAGSSALAPPAEAAMVAPPPRVKAQRNTTMSMKALCRMVTDEVSKCSAPNVAMAKLDGKAIRRILLGQGHTINHMMASRIKRQLQEERLTKVRASFQKLGGYLGIMADKNPGSLFRVETRQDGGFTRALFIPNATLNTVKHCRKIVSLGHITHHEELSETSVGKLEDEENDDAICGVYLKAATKDFNDDVVTFALALVTEENQANWEWFLTALQSTQVADWNQYTVIAGRTRGLQSAIHRVWPLASHHFCMRRVVEDELVMAKKIPMTPEKKQSIFDLARSDSETEYDALRKALLRTNEAAVAYLDELNRDNWVKYAFLEKFRRPTFNELTSDLSMALGSDELLPQHASASHIKWFGEDPIGSSHPLYAFNQFFMKIAENFHQRRQSVKLRPAHELVPLRDAQLQQILQGSQRCESIPCANGLYMVRYLGPTRLKIPDSWRHVNLVDWECTCQDWQDQQFPCLHAIHASELEQRRIDSLYDTKQNSIENYLACYSTSFTPWPVDASPITPDTSLKTPLDFYFSEDGTGRRKPGPRPKRKRVVEEVGL
;
A
#
# COMPACT_ATOMS: atom_id res chain seq x y z
N MET A 1 7.84 72.01 -40.97
CA MET A 1 6.52 72.65 -40.80
C MET A 1 5.99 72.10 -39.48
N GLU A 2 6.21 72.79 -38.37
CA GLU A 2 5.37 73.90 -37.87
C GLU A 2 4.00 73.39 -37.40
N SER A 3 3.48 73.74 -36.21
CA SER A 3 3.79 74.92 -35.38
C SER A 3 3.73 74.64 -33.86
N SER A 4 4.14 75.62 -33.06
CA SER A 4 4.10 75.61 -31.59
C SER A 4 2.95 76.44 -31.02
N LYS A 5 2.45 76.08 -29.82
CA LYS A 5 1.97 76.94 -28.70
C LYS A 5 1.27 76.01 -27.67
N LYS A 6 1.64 75.85 -26.38
CA LYS A 6 2.25 76.67 -25.31
C LYS A 6 1.22 77.37 -24.39
N VAL A 7 1.00 76.74 -23.20
CA VAL A 7 0.70 77.35 -21.87
C VAL A 7 -0.72 77.96 -21.74
N THR A 8 -1.48 77.77 -20.64
CA THR A 8 -1.31 78.40 -19.30
C THR A 8 -1.87 77.58 -18.10
N THR A 9 -1.07 77.49 -17.03
CA THR A 9 -1.37 77.62 -15.56
C THR A 9 -2.61 76.93 -14.94
N THR A 10 -2.58 76.41 -13.70
CA THR A 10 -1.98 76.99 -12.48
C THR A 10 -1.61 75.91 -11.43
N THR A 11 -0.63 76.18 -10.56
CA THR A 11 -0.18 75.29 -9.46
C THR A 11 -0.22 75.97 -8.09
N ALA A 12 -0.35 75.15 -7.03
CA ALA A 12 -0.10 75.44 -5.60
C ALA A 12 -1.19 76.27 -4.87
N PRO A 13 -1.38 76.12 -3.54
CA PRO A 13 -0.44 75.59 -2.54
C PRO A 13 -0.91 74.37 -1.71
N ALA A 14 0.01 73.83 -0.91
CA ALA A 14 -0.22 72.79 0.09
C ALA A 14 0.14 73.28 1.50
N ALA A 15 -0.59 72.83 2.54
CA ALA A 15 -0.06 72.67 3.91
C ALA A 15 -1.04 71.93 4.87
N THR A 16 -0.75 70.65 5.17
CA THR A 16 -0.94 69.94 6.47
C THR A 16 -2.32 69.82 7.18
N PRO A 17 -2.52 68.86 8.11
CA PRO A 17 -1.88 67.54 8.30
C PRO A 17 -2.90 66.38 8.41
N ALA A 18 -2.41 65.15 8.65
CA ALA A 18 -3.17 63.90 8.50
C ALA A 18 -4.23 63.59 9.58
N SER A 19 -5.31 62.92 9.15
CA SER A 19 -6.19 62.10 10.00
C SER A 19 -6.37 60.70 9.38
N LYS A 20 -6.56 59.68 10.22
CA LYS A 20 -6.57 58.25 9.80
C LYS A 20 -7.90 57.88 9.12
N PRO A 21 -7.90 57.17 7.98
CA PRO A 21 -9.11 56.53 7.46
C PRO A 21 -9.59 55.41 8.39
N SER A 22 -10.91 55.33 8.56
CA SER A 22 -11.59 54.32 9.37
C SER A 22 -11.55 52.94 8.71
N VAL A 23 -11.46 51.89 9.53
CA VAL A 23 -11.57 50.49 9.09
C VAL A 23 -13.05 50.14 8.85
N PRO A 24 -13.46 49.66 7.67
CA PRO A 24 -14.84 49.20 7.44
C PRO A 24 -15.18 47.98 8.29
N ALA A 25 -16.44 47.88 8.72
CA ALA A 25 -16.93 46.81 9.57
C ALA A 25 -16.82 45.42 8.88
N SER A 26 -16.49 44.39 9.67
CA SER A 26 -16.36 43.03 9.16
C SER A 26 -17.71 42.46 8.72
N VAL A 27 -17.81 42.05 7.46
CA VAL A 27 -18.98 41.33 6.93
C VAL A 27 -19.17 40.02 7.69
N LEU A 28 -20.28 39.91 8.42
CA LEU A 28 -20.77 38.64 8.95
C LEU A 28 -21.31 37.81 7.79
N ALA A 29 -20.70 36.65 7.54
CA ALA A 29 -21.19 35.71 6.54
C ALA A 29 -22.55 35.15 6.98
N ALA A 30 -23.54 35.15 6.08
CA ALA A 30 -24.80 34.47 6.28
C ALA A 30 -24.55 32.98 6.57
N ALA A 31 -25.34 32.39 7.48
CA ALA A 31 -25.22 30.98 7.81
C ALA A 31 -25.58 30.13 6.58
N SER A 32 -24.64 29.29 6.13
CA SER A 32 -24.90 28.32 5.06
C SER A 32 -26.00 27.36 5.49
N GLN A 33 -26.99 27.13 4.62
CA GLN A 33 -28.13 26.21 4.83
C GLN A 33 -27.71 24.77 5.16
N TYR A 34 -26.45 24.42 4.87
CA TYR A 34 -25.87 23.09 5.12
C TYR A 34 -25.22 22.94 6.51
N ASN A 35 -25.22 24.00 7.34
CA ASN A 35 -24.66 23.94 8.69
C ASN A 35 -25.66 23.29 9.67
N ARG A 36 -25.22 22.23 10.36
CA ARG A 36 -26.02 21.53 11.39
C ARG A 36 -25.36 21.62 12.76
N LEU A 37 -26.20 21.73 13.78
CA LEU A 37 -25.83 21.61 15.20
C LEU A 37 -26.35 20.28 15.73
N ASP A 38 -25.53 19.56 16.49
CA ASP A 38 -25.92 18.30 17.14
C ASP A 38 -25.94 18.51 18.66
N GLU A 39 -27.10 18.32 19.27
CA GLU A 39 -27.29 18.51 20.71
C GLU A 39 -26.44 17.54 21.55
N THR A 40 -26.08 16.37 21.01
CA THR A 40 -25.15 15.44 21.68
C THR A 40 -23.73 16.00 21.75
N ASP A 41 -23.32 16.86 20.81
CA ASP A 41 -22.02 17.56 20.89
C ASP A 41 -22.04 18.58 22.03
N LEU A 42 -23.15 19.29 22.24
CA LEU A 42 -23.28 20.23 23.38
C LEU A 42 -23.29 19.50 24.73
N ARG A 43 -23.95 18.34 24.81
CA ARG A 43 -23.96 17.50 26.03
C ARG A 43 -22.58 16.95 26.36
N GLU A 44 -21.86 16.41 25.38
CA GLU A 44 -20.50 15.87 25.64
C GLU A 44 -19.49 17.01 25.88
N ALA A 45 -19.65 18.18 25.26
CA ALA A 45 -18.83 19.36 25.56
C ALA A 45 -19.00 19.84 27.02
N ARG A 46 -20.24 19.84 27.55
CA ARG A 46 -20.49 20.14 28.98
C ARG A 46 -19.85 19.11 29.90
N LYS A 47 -20.12 17.83 29.66
CA LYS A 47 -19.55 16.70 30.42
C LYS A 47 -18.02 16.66 30.43
N LEU A 48 -17.37 17.16 29.38
CA LEU A 48 -15.91 17.29 29.28
C LEU A 48 -15.37 18.64 29.79
N GLY A 49 -16.17 19.48 30.43
CA GLY A 49 -15.78 20.79 30.96
C GLY A 49 -15.44 21.84 29.90
N LEU A 50 -15.69 21.55 28.62
CA LEU A 50 -15.39 22.43 27.47
C LEU A 50 -16.51 23.46 27.21
N LEU A 51 -17.69 23.25 27.79
CA LEU A 51 -18.83 24.16 27.74
C LEU A 51 -19.43 24.30 29.16
N LEU A 52 -19.77 25.51 29.59
CA LEU A 52 -20.50 25.75 30.83
C LEU A 52 -21.91 25.15 30.78
N GLU A 53 -22.41 24.65 31.90
CA GLU A 53 -23.75 24.03 31.97
C GLU A 53 -24.85 25.07 31.64
N ASP A 54 -24.82 26.22 32.33
CA ASP A 54 -25.81 27.30 32.18
C ASP A 54 -25.63 28.18 30.93
N LEU A 55 -24.54 28.01 30.16
CA LEU A 55 -24.33 28.81 28.95
C LEU A 55 -25.23 28.29 27.82
N GLN A 56 -26.24 29.09 27.49
CA GLN A 56 -27.14 28.82 26.37
C GLN A 56 -26.42 29.00 25.03
N VAL A 57 -26.60 28.02 24.13
CA VAL A 57 -26.15 28.07 22.73
C VAL A 57 -27.40 28.05 21.87
N SER A 58 -27.55 29.02 20.96
CA SER A 58 -28.75 29.10 20.13
C SER A 58 -28.89 27.87 19.24
N LEU A 59 -30.05 27.21 19.33
CA LEU A 59 -30.49 26.13 18.44
C LEU A 59 -31.27 26.65 17.23
N ASP A 60 -31.65 27.93 17.21
CA ASP A 60 -32.36 28.57 16.10
C ASP A 60 -31.39 28.87 14.96
N SER A 61 -31.59 28.17 13.84
CA SER A 61 -30.81 28.31 12.60
C SER A 61 -30.86 29.69 11.95
N THR A 62 -31.87 30.52 12.28
CA THR A 62 -32.01 31.88 11.76
C THR A 62 -31.27 32.93 12.60
N ALA A 63 -30.86 32.57 13.82
CA ALA A 63 -30.17 33.48 14.73
C ALA A 63 -28.70 33.71 14.32
N PRO A 64 -28.15 34.94 14.44
CA PRO A 64 -26.76 35.24 14.09
C PRO A 64 -25.71 34.58 14.99
N GLU A 65 -26.15 33.91 16.07
CA GLU A 65 -25.31 33.17 17.01
C GLU A 65 -25.65 31.66 17.06
N PHE A 66 -26.34 31.15 16.03
CA PHE A 66 -26.63 29.73 15.86
C PHE A 66 -25.39 28.86 16.08
N GLY A 67 -25.46 27.92 17.03
CA GLY A 67 -24.36 27.00 17.35
C GLY A 67 -23.05 27.65 17.85
N ILE A 68 -23.05 28.94 18.21
CA ILE A 68 -21.88 29.65 18.74
C ILE A 68 -22.02 29.79 20.26
N ALA A 69 -21.03 29.26 20.99
CA ALA A 69 -20.90 29.49 22.42
C ALA A 69 -19.97 30.70 22.67
N TYR A 70 -20.52 31.78 23.22
CA TYR A 70 -19.79 32.97 23.60
C TYR A 70 -20.51 33.72 24.74
N GLU A 71 -19.74 34.20 25.71
CA GLU A 71 -20.27 34.95 26.85
C GLU A 71 -20.43 36.44 26.50
N LYS A 72 -21.68 36.92 26.42
CA LYS A 72 -21.99 38.34 26.15
C LYS A 72 -21.85 39.20 27.43
N LYS A 73 -21.35 40.42 27.25
CA LYS A 73 -20.85 41.31 28.33
C LYS A 73 -21.86 41.54 29.47
N GLY A 74 -21.48 41.10 30.68
CA GLY A 74 -22.12 41.47 31.95
C GLY A 74 -21.19 41.98 33.06
N GLY A 75 -19.86 41.99 32.89
CA GLY A 75 -18.97 42.73 33.81
C GLY A 75 -17.85 41.98 34.55
N THR A 76 -17.17 40.98 33.94
CA THR A 76 -15.75 40.72 34.28
C THR A 76 -15.05 39.99 33.13
N ARG A 77 -13.79 40.31 32.81
CA ARG A 77 -13.09 39.80 31.60
C ARG A 77 -12.58 38.34 31.71
N VAL A 78 -13.11 37.51 32.62
CA VAL A 78 -12.38 36.33 33.13
C VAL A 78 -13.05 34.97 32.95
N ALA A 79 -14.38 34.82 32.85
CA ALA A 79 -14.99 33.47 32.80
C ALA A 79 -14.72 32.72 31.47
N GLY A 80 -15.23 33.20 30.33
CA GLY A 80 -15.15 32.42 29.08
C GLY A 80 -16.23 31.34 29.02
N CYS A 81 -16.14 30.40 28.05
CA CYS A 81 -17.23 29.47 27.77
C CYS A 81 -17.01 28.03 28.26
N ALA A 82 -15.84 27.71 28.83
CA ALA A 82 -15.54 26.40 29.43
C ALA A 82 -15.70 26.44 30.95
N ALA A 83 -16.12 25.31 31.55
CA ALA A 83 -16.15 25.15 33.00
C ALA A 83 -14.74 24.87 33.56
N ASP A 84 -13.93 24.10 32.83
CA ASP A 84 -12.58 23.74 33.24
C ASP A 84 -11.56 24.84 32.90
N VAL A 85 -10.67 25.14 33.84
CA VAL A 85 -9.41 25.88 33.59
C VAL A 85 -8.27 24.87 33.44
N PHE A 86 -7.54 24.97 32.34
CA PHE A 86 -6.49 24.04 31.95
C PHE A 86 -5.11 24.59 32.31
N SER A 87 -4.28 23.79 32.98
CA SER A 87 -2.91 24.15 33.39
C SER A 87 -1.89 24.36 32.27
N SER A 88 -2.27 24.14 31.00
CA SER A 88 -1.40 24.34 29.84
C SER A 88 -2.19 24.30 28.53
N GLN A 89 -1.59 24.80 27.45
CA GLN A 89 -2.10 24.58 26.09
C GLN A 89 -2.28 23.08 25.77
N LYS A 90 -1.39 22.21 26.30
CA LYS A 90 -1.40 20.77 26.03
C LYS A 90 -2.58 20.06 26.72
N SER A 91 -2.91 20.41 27.96
CA SER A 91 -4.07 19.85 28.66
C SER A 91 -5.39 20.29 28.02
N LEU A 92 -5.49 21.56 27.60
CA LEU A 92 -6.62 22.02 26.77
C LEU A 92 -6.69 21.26 25.44
N GLN A 93 -5.55 21.08 24.74
CA GLN A 93 -5.52 20.34 23.48
C GLN A 93 -6.01 18.90 23.62
N GLU A 94 -5.60 18.21 24.69
CA GLU A 94 -5.97 16.81 24.90
C GLU A 94 -7.47 16.66 25.20
N ARG A 95 -8.05 17.55 26.01
CA ARG A 95 -9.51 17.54 26.25
C ARG A 95 -10.31 17.86 24.97
N CYS A 96 -9.86 18.82 24.16
CA CYS A 96 -10.48 19.08 22.85
C CYS A 96 -10.37 17.90 21.87
N LYS A 97 -9.25 17.16 21.88
CA LYS A 97 -9.13 15.91 21.09
C LYS A 97 -10.10 14.85 21.59
N GLN A 98 -10.15 14.60 22.90
CA GLN A 98 -11.05 13.61 23.50
C GLN A 98 -12.51 13.85 23.07
N PHE A 99 -12.96 15.10 23.13
CA PHE A 99 -14.26 15.52 22.62
C PHE A 99 -14.48 15.17 21.15
N ALA A 100 -13.56 15.60 20.27
CA ALA A 100 -13.67 15.33 18.84
C ALA A 100 -13.67 13.82 18.53
N MET A 101 -12.86 13.03 19.23
CA MET A 101 -12.83 11.57 19.10
C MET A 101 -14.17 10.93 19.49
N GLN A 102 -14.74 11.31 20.64
CA GLN A 102 -16.03 10.80 21.10
C GLN A 102 -17.22 11.25 20.22
N ARG A 103 -17.07 12.36 19.49
CA ARG A 103 -18.06 12.86 18.53
C ARG A 103 -17.72 12.54 17.07
N GLY A 104 -16.74 11.68 16.80
CA GLY A 104 -16.49 11.11 15.48
C GLY A 104 -15.82 12.05 14.47
N PHE A 105 -15.02 13.02 14.91
CA PHE A 105 -14.24 13.87 14.00
C PHE A 105 -12.81 14.10 14.53
N GLN A 106 -11.95 14.72 13.71
CA GLN A 106 -10.57 15.02 14.09
C GLN A 106 -10.36 16.54 14.15
N LEU A 107 -9.44 16.98 15.01
CA LEU A 107 -9.04 18.39 15.09
C LEU A 107 -7.64 18.61 14.54
N PHE A 108 -7.40 19.81 14.01
CA PHE A 108 -6.06 20.34 13.80
C PHE A 108 -5.93 21.74 14.43
N VAL A 109 -4.69 22.15 14.69
CA VAL A 109 -4.37 23.50 15.16
C VAL A 109 -4.28 24.40 13.93
N SER A 110 -5.28 25.27 13.75
CA SER A 110 -5.33 26.22 12.64
C SER A 110 -4.54 27.51 12.89
N GLY A 111 -4.13 27.74 14.15
CA GLY A 111 -3.23 28.81 14.55
C GLY A 111 -2.89 28.70 16.03
N SER A 112 -1.66 29.04 16.40
CA SER A 112 -1.21 29.11 17.79
C SER A 112 -0.17 30.21 17.98
N SER A 113 -0.16 30.79 19.17
CA SER A 113 0.86 31.71 19.65
C SER A 113 1.17 31.37 21.10
N THR A 114 2.44 31.32 21.46
CA THR A 114 2.91 31.10 22.82
C THR A 114 3.82 32.25 23.22
N ARG A 115 3.68 32.71 24.47
CA ARG A 115 4.46 33.79 25.05
C ARG A 115 5.43 33.22 26.09
N PRO A 116 6.55 33.90 26.40
CA PRO A 116 7.52 33.41 27.38
C PRO A 116 6.95 33.14 28.79
N ASN A 117 5.83 33.77 29.16
CA ASN A 117 5.12 33.57 30.44
C ASN A 117 4.11 32.41 30.44
N GLY A 118 4.23 31.43 29.53
CA GLY A 118 3.31 30.28 29.45
C GLY A 118 1.89 30.60 28.93
N GLY A 119 1.59 31.87 28.66
CA GLY A 119 0.35 32.33 28.05
C GLY A 119 0.36 32.23 26.51
N GLY A 120 -0.78 32.47 25.87
CA GLY A 120 -0.90 32.35 24.42
C GLY A 120 -2.33 32.37 23.88
N ASN A 121 -2.47 32.11 22.58
CA ASN A 121 -3.76 31.85 21.92
C ASN A 121 -3.64 30.55 21.10
N VAL A 122 -4.71 29.78 21.01
CA VAL A 122 -4.79 28.60 20.15
C VAL A 122 -6.16 28.52 19.49
N LYS A 123 -6.22 28.10 18.22
CA LYS A 123 -7.48 27.89 17.49
C LYS A 123 -7.53 26.50 16.87
N TYR A 124 -8.39 25.65 17.41
CA TYR A 124 -8.70 24.34 16.86
C TYR A 124 -9.81 24.47 15.81
N ARG A 125 -9.73 23.65 14.75
CA ARG A 125 -10.78 23.49 13.72
C ARG A 125 -10.92 22.01 13.38
N CYS A 126 -12.06 21.62 12.84
CA CYS A 126 -12.26 20.26 12.31
C CYS A 126 -11.30 20.02 11.13
N LYS A 127 -10.55 18.91 11.19
CA LYS A 127 -9.63 18.47 10.15
C LYS A 127 -10.43 17.81 9.02
N LYS A 128 -10.19 18.25 7.79
CA LYS A 128 -10.76 17.60 6.61
C LYS A 128 -10.11 16.24 6.39
N LEU A 129 -10.91 15.19 6.23
CA LEU A 129 -10.45 13.81 5.96
C LEU A 129 -10.69 13.41 4.50
N ASN A 130 -9.86 12.53 3.96
CA ASN A 130 -10.08 11.94 2.64
C ASN A 130 -11.33 11.04 2.68
N GLY A 131 -12.22 11.18 1.71
CA GLY A 131 -13.53 10.50 1.71
C GLY A 131 -14.60 11.12 2.64
N GLN A 132 -14.31 12.25 3.32
CA GLN A 132 -15.30 12.96 4.13
C GLN A 132 -16.39 13.58 3.25
N GLN A 133 -17.63 13.15 3.47
CA GLN A 133 -18.81 13.68 2.78
C GLN A 133 -19.30 14.97 3.45
N PHE A 134 -19.62 15.97 2.64
CA PHE A 134 -20.19 17.26 3.07
C PHE A 134 -21.68 17.33 2.73
N PHE A 135 -22.45 18.12 3.47
CA PHE A 135 -23.88 18.31 3.20
C PHE A 135 -24.15 19.28 2.03
N ASP A 136 -23.15 20.06 1.64
CA ASP A 136 -23.14 20.95 0.47
C ASP A 136 -22.62 20.16 -0.76
N PRO A 137 -23.47 19.88 -1.77
CA PRO A 137 -23.08 19.15 -2.97
C PRO A 137 -22.51 20.07 -4.07
N ASP A 138 -22.78 21.37 -4.00
CA ASP A 138 -22.59 22.32 -5.09
C ASP A 138 -21.23 23.03 -4.99
N THR A 139 -20.72 23.25 -3.77
CA THR A 139 -19.39 23.82 -3.57
C THR A 139 -18.30 22.77 -3.86
N PRO A 140 -17.29 23.06 -4.71
CA PRO A 140 -16.19 22.13 -4.96
C PRO A 140 -15.46 21.75 -3.67
N ALA A 141 -15.18 20.47 -3.47
CA ALA A 141 -14.62 19.95 -2.22
C ALA A 141 -13.34 20.69 -1.77
N SER A 142 -12.52 21.19 -2.68
CA SER A 142 -11.32 21.99 -2.37
C SER A 142 -11.60 23.33 -1.68
N LYS A 143 -12.82 23.86 -1.80
CA LYS A 143 -13.27 25.14 -1.23
C LYS A 143 -14.13 24.98 0.02
N ILE A 144 -14.81 23.84 0.23
CA ILE A 144 -15.60 23.61 1.45
C ILE A 144 -14.69 23.53 2.69
N GLN A 145 -15.05 24.27 3.73
CA GLN A 145 -14.46 24.17 5.07
C GLN A 145 -15.56 23.99 6.12
N CYS A 146 -15.24 23.26 7.19
CA CYS A 146 -16.14 23.10 8.33
C CYS A 146 -16.17 24.38 9.19
N PRO A 147 -17.36 24.89 9.59
CA PRO A 147 -17.47 26.08 10.43
C PRO A 147 -17.03 25.83 11.88
N PHE A 148 -16.90 24.57 12.32
CA PHE A 148 -16.45 24.21 13.66
C PHE A 148 -15.14 24.89 14.06
N TYR A 149 -15.11 25.51 15.24
CA TYR A 149 -13.86 25.95 15.87
C TYR A 149 -13.94 26.02 17.40
N ILE A 150 -12.78 25.92 18.06
CA ILE A 150 -12.60 26.22 19.48
C ILE A 150 -11.42 27.18 19.62
N ASN A 151 -11.64 28.35 20.23
CA ASN A 151 -10.60 29.34 20.53
C ASN A 151 -10.19 29.24 22.01
N GLY A 152 -8.94 28.88 22.27
CA GLY A 152 -8.33 28.90 23.61
C GLY A 152 -7.45 30.14 23.83
N TYR A 153 -7.49 30.69 25.05
CA TYR A 153 -6.62 31.76 25.52
C TYR A 153 -5.92 31.32 26.81
N GLY A 154 -4.61 31.51 26.87
CA GLY A 154 -3.78 31.24 28.04
C GLY A 154 -3.15 32.51 28.61
N LYS A 155 -3.14 32.64 29.94
CA LYS A 155 -2.37 33.66 30.65
C LYS A 155 -1.86 33.07 31.97
N ASP A 156 -0.57 33.21 32.23
CA ASP A 156 0.07 32.83 33.50
C ASP A 156 -0.31 31.38 33.89
N GLU A 157 0.01 30.46 32.98
CA GLU A 157 -0.29 29.01 33.00
C GLU A 157 -1.78 28.60 33.01
N ASN A 158 -2.72 29.55 33.17
CA ASN A 158 -4.15 29.28 33.13
C ASN A 158 -4.72 29.45 31.71
N TRP A 159 -5.20 28.34 31.12
CA TRP A 159 -5.80 28.27 29.79
C TRP A 159 -7.30 28.03 29.88
N LYS A 160 -8.09 28.74 29.07
CA LYS A 160 -9.56 28.64 29.01
C LYS A 160 -10.07 28.78 27.58
N ILE A 161 -11.30 28.35 27.33
CA ILE A 161 -11.94 28.55 26.02
C ILE A 161 -12.69 29.88 26.03
N THR A 162 -12.43 30.74 25.05
CA THR A 162 -13.02 32.08 24.94
C THR A 162 -14.21 32.13 23.99
N ARG A 163 -14.25 31.26 22.99
CA ARG A 163 -15.36 31.13 22.02
C ARG A 163 -15.30 29.77 21.34
N ALA A 164 -16.45 29.14 21.16
CA ALA A 164 -16.59 27.93 20.37
C ALA A 164 -17.71 28.05 19.33
N CYS A 165 -17.62 27.27 18.26
CA CYS A 165 -18.71 27.03 17.31
C CYS A 165 -18.81 25.53 17.10
N PHE A 166 -19.99 24.97 17.40
CA PHE A 166 -20.30 23.54 17.35
C PHE A 166 -21.04 23.14 16.06
N LEU A 167 -21.09 24.02 15.07
CA LEU A 167 -21.67 23.72 13.77
C LEU A 167 -20.75 22.84 12.92
N HIS A 168 -21.35 21.89 12.20
CA HIS A 168 -20.69 21.05 11.21
C HIS A 168 -21.48 21.06 9.89
N ASN A 169 -20.78 21.08 8.76
CA ASN A 169 -21.37 20.94 7.41
C ASN A 169 -20.98 19.61 6.73
N HIS A 170 -20.64 18.60 7.53
CA HIS A 170 -20.20 17.28 7.09
C HIS A 170 -20.72 16.17 7.99
N TYR A 171 -20.73 14.95 7.46
CA TYR A 171 -21.01 13.75 8.24
C TYR A 171 -19.89 13.50 9.27
N LYS A 172 -20.26 13.08 10.47
CA LYS A 172 -19.34 12.63 11.54
C LYS A 172 -19.25 11.10 11.52
N PHE A 173 -18.25 10.54 12.22
CA PHE A 173 -17.93 9.10 12.31
C PHE A 173 -17.45 8.43 11.00
N ILE A 174 -17.32 9.15 9.89
CA ILE A 174 -16.67 8.61 8.68
C ILE A 174 -15.21 8.25 8.99
N GLY A 175 -14.82 7.00 8.68
CA GLY A 175 -13.50 6.44 8.95
C GLY A 175 -13.29 5.92 10.39
N TRP A 176 -14.31 5.94 11.25
CA TRP A 176 -14.24 5.39 12.59
C TRP A 176 -14.71 3.93 12.61
N ARG A 177 -13.82 2.99 12.97
CA ARG A 177 -14.23 1.63 13.32
C ARG A 177 -14.79 1.65 14.74
N ALA A 178 -16.02 1.18 14.93
CA ALA A 178 -16.53 0.90 16.27
C ALA A 178 -15.74 -0.27 16.86
N ALA A 179 -14.98 -0.03 17.93
CA ALA A 179 -14.44 -1.11 18.74
C ALA A 179 -15.61 -1.74 19.52
N PRO A 180 -15.81 -3.08 19.48
CA PRO A 180 -16.78 -3.71 20.35
C PRO A 180 -16.36 -3.51 21.82
N PRO A 181 -17.31 -3.28 22.75
CA PRO A 181 -16.97 -3.08 24.15
C PRO A 181 -16.39 -4.37 24.74
N THR A 182 -15.17 -4.30 25.28
CA THR A 182 -14.57 -5.38 26.04
C THR A 182 -15.22 -5.51 27.41
N THR A 183 -16.19 -6.43 27.54
CA THR A 183 -16.68 -6.92 28.82
C THR A 183 -16.22 -8.35 29.05
N THR A 184 -15.17 -8.50 29.84
CA THR A 184 -14.79 -9.78 30.46
C THR A 184 -15.81 -10.13 31.55
N HIS A 185 -16.49 -11.28 31.47
CA HIS A 185 -16.70 -12.28 32.54
C HIS A 185 -17.61 -13.43 32.06
N PRO A 186 -17.64 -14.60 32.75
CA PRO A 186 -17.80 -15.89 32.08
C PRO A 186 -19.25 -16.38 31.91
N LEU A 187 -19.36 -17.42 31.07
CA LEU A 187 -20.59 -18.14 30.74
C LEU A 187 -21.33 -18.69 31.97
N ALA A 188 -22.60 -18.32 32.10
CA ALA A 188 -23.62 -19.08 32.82
C ALA A 188 -24.80 -19.32 31.85
N ILE A 189 -25.12 -20.58 31.59
CA ILE A 189 -26.22 -20.98 30.71
C ILE A 189 -27.51 -20.95 31.52
N ALA A 190 -28.50 -20.17 31.08
CA ALA A 190 -29.88 -20.23 31.56
C ALA A 190 -30.80 -20.52 30.37
N ALA A 191 -31.68 -21.51 30.53
CA ALA A 191 -32.51 -22.06 29.47
C ALA A 191 -33.83 -21.30 29.27
N ALA A 192 -34.34 -21.28 28.04
CA ALA A 192 -35.73 -20.96 27.74
C ALA A 192 -36.25 -21.79 26.55
N THR A 193 -36.91 -22.90 26.87
CA THR A 193 -38.08 -23.48 26.17
C THR A 193 -38.17 -23.38 24.64
N ALA A 194 -37.91 -24.51 23.96
CA ALA A 194 -38.52 -24.85 22.68
C ALA A 194 -39.54 -25.99 22.85
N VAL A 195 -40.53 -26.04 21.96
CA VAL A 195 -41.76 -26.84 22.10
C VAL A 195 -41.58 -28.32 21.70
N THR A 196 -42.36 -29.17 22.38
CA THR A 196 -42.48 -30.64 22.21
C THR A 196 -42.69 -31.17 20.79
N SER A 197 -42.02 -32.27 20.44
CA SER A 197 -42.67 -33.43 19.80
C SER A 197 -41.88 -34.76 19.95
N GLY A 198 -42.44 -35.68 20.74
CA GLY A 198 -42.44 -37.15 20.55
C GLY A 198 -41.15 -37.98 20.43
N ASN A 199 -40.88 -38.79 21.47
CA ASN A 199 -40.78 -40.27 21.45
C ASN A 199 -39.80 -40.98 20.46
N LEU A 200 -39.04 -42.05 20.80
CA LEU A 200 -38.94 -42.98 21.96
C LEU A 200 -37.56 -43.75 21.84
N PRO A 201 -37.12 -44.69 22.72
CA PRO A 201 -35.79 -44.57 23.34
C PRO A 201 -34.88 -45.85 23.35
N ILE A 202 -33.99 -45.90 24.35
CA ILE A 202 -33.30 -47.04 25.01
C ILE A 202 -31.92 -47.49 24.46
N VAL A 203 -30.86 -47.29 25.28
CA VAL A 203 -30.05 -48.33 25.98
C VAL A 203 -28.66 -47.75 26.37
N SER A 204 -28.39 -47.70 27.67
CA SER A 204 -27.05 -47.84 28.28
C SER A 204 -27.08 -49.15 29.08
N PRO A 205 -25.95 -49.86 29.35
CA PRO A 205 -24.91 -49.41 30.29
C PRO A 205 -23.46 -49.81 29.85
N SER A 206 -22.36 -49.48 30.54
CA SER A 206 -21.98 -50.01 31.87
C SER A 206 -20.60 -49.52 32.34
N THR A 207 -20.17 -49.97 33.53
CA THR A 207 -19.30 -49.23 34.48
C THR A 207 -18.11 -50.05 34.98
N THR A 208 -16.95 -49.43 35.29
CA THR A 208 -15.93 -49.87 36.29
C THR A 208 -14.83 -48.78 36.41
N LYS A 209 -14.67 -48.01 37.51
CA LYS A 209 -14.04 -48.26 38.85
C LYS A 209 -12.49 -48.37 38.89
N LEU A 210 -11.84 -47.29 39.38
CA LEU A 210 -10.88 -47.11 40.53
C LEU A 210 -9.87 -48.24 40.90
N PRO A 211 -8.69 -48.00 41.58
CA PRO A 211 -8.48 -46.99 42.66
C PRO A 211 -7.05 -46.37 42.95
N VAL A 212 -7.05 -45.20 43.63
CA VAL A 212 -6.29 -44.76 44.86
C VAL A 212 -4.77 -45.01 45.08
N LEU A 213 -4.03 -43.94 45.43
CA LEU A 213 -3.14 -43.86 46.62
C LEU A 213 -2.89 -42.38 47.09
N ALA A 214 -2.31 -42.16 48.29
CA ALA A 214 -2.41 -40.91 49.08
C ALA A 214 -1.03 -40.21 49.41
N PRO A 215 -0.80 -39.50 50.56
CA PRO A 215 -0.83 -38.02 50.63
C PRO A 215 0.44 -37.30 51.19
N ALA A 216 0.27 -36.01 51.56
CA ALA A 216 1.26 -34.93 51.88
C ALA A 216 2.23 -35.12 53.08
N PRO A 217 3.06 -34.09 53.39
CA PRO A 217 2.74 -33.26 54.58
C PRO A 217 3.06 -31.74 54.54
N SER A 218 2.33 -30.97 55.38
CA SER A 218 2.59 -29.70 56.13
C SER A 218 3.73 -28.73 55.71
N VAL A 219 3.56 -27.40 55.77
CA VAL A 219 3.69 -26.47 56.94
C VAL A 219 3.42 -25.03 56.40
N GLU A 220 2.81 -24.02 57.04
CA GLU A 220 2.25 -23.75 58.39
C GLU A 220 1.11 -22.69 58.33
N THR A 221 0.55 -22.25 59.48
CA THR A 221 -0.42 -21.12 59.58
C THR A 221 -0.18 -20.30 60.86
N VAL A 222 -0.27 -18.95 60.80
CA VAL A 222 -0.39 -18.09 62.01
C VAL A 222 -1.63 -17.21 61.89
N VAL A 223 -2.31 -17.06 63.04
CA VAL A 223 -3.69 -16.59 63.21
C VAL A 223 -3.76 -15.09 63.52
N LEU A 224 -4.85 -14.43 63.12
CA LEU A 224 -5.43 -13.31 63.87
C LEU A 224 -6.94 -13.46 63.97
N ASP A 225 -7.48 -13.06 65.13
CA ASP A 225 -8.82 -13.37 65.63
C ASP A 225 -9.76 -12.13 65.58
N ALA A 226 -11.02 -12.31 65.96
CA ALA A 226 -12.16 -11.45 65.59
C ALA A 226 -12.54 -10.34 66.59
N GLY A 227 -13.42 -9.41 66.14
CA GLY A 227 -14.65 -9.11 66.88
C GLY A 227 -15.02 -7.65 67.25
N SER A 228 -16.02 -7.08 66.55
CA SER A 228 -16.96 -6.02 67.03
C SER A 228 -16.38 -4.61 67.32
N SER A 229 -17.13 -3.50 67.45
CA SER A 229 -18.58 -3.19 67.29
C SER A 229 -18.78 -1.70 66.86
N ALA A 230 -20.01 -1.27 66.61
CA ALA A 230 -20.39 0.01 66.01
C ALA A 230 -20.24 1.28 66.89
N LEU A 231 -20.07 2.47 66.25
CA LEU A 231 -21.02 3.62 66.27
C LEU A 231 -20.47 4.82 65.43
N ALA A 232 -21.30 5.83 65.14
CA ALA A 232 -21.01 7.01 64.28
C ALA A 232 -21.59 8.31 64.93
N PRO A 233 -21.52 9.54 64.34
CA PRO A 233 -20.73 10.07 63.22
C PRO A 233 -19.87 11.34 63.60
N PRO A 234 -19.96 12.57 63.02
CA PRO A 234 -18.80 13.17 62.31
C PRO A 234 -18.35 14.59 62.77
N ALA A 235 -17.07 14.96 62.55
CA ALA A 235 -16.62 16.36 62.50
C ALA A 235 -15.26 16.61 61.80
N GLU A 236 -15.23 17.69 61.03
CA GLU A 236 -14.13 18.65 60.78
C GLU A 236 -12.71 18.23 60.29
N ALA A 237 -12.47 18.59 59.02
CA ALA A 237 -11.28 19.21 58.43
C ALA A 237 -9.94 19.24 59.20
N ALA A 238 -8.92 18.56 58.64
CA ALA A 238 -7.51 18.88 58.84
C ALA A 238 -6.73 18.81 57.50
N MET A 239 -5.66 19.59 57.40
CA MET A 239 -4.98 19.92 56.12
C MET A 239 -4.13 18.76 55.56
N VAL A 240 -4.25 18.50 54.26
CA VAL A 240 -3.39 17.53 53.55
C VAL A 240 -2.12 18.22 53.02
N ALA A 241 -0.96 17.68 53.41
CA ALA A 241 0.35 18.11 52.95
C ALA A 241 0.57 17.88 51.43
N PRO A 242 1.42 18.66 50.74
CA PRO A 242 1.66 18.49 49.31
C PRO A 242 2.26 17.11 48.99
N PRO A 243 1.88 16.49 47.85
CA PRO A 243 2.40 15.18 47.45
C PRO A 243 3.91 15.22 47.19
N PRO A 244 4.63 14.11 47.43
CA PRO A 244 6.07 14.08 47.32
C PRO A 244 6.51 14.34 45.87
N ARG A 245 7.51 15.22 45.69
CA ARG A 245 8.21 15.35 44.41
C ARG A 245 8.74 13.98 44.00
N VAL A 246 8.36 13.51 42.82
CA VAL A 246 8.95 12.32 42.19
C VAL A 246 10.47 12.55 42.13
N LYS A 247 11.21 11.82 42.96
CA LYS A 247 12.68 11.89 42.97
C LYS A 247 13.15 11.42 41.60
N ALA A 248 13.91 12.24 40.89
CA ALA A 248 14.64 11.80 39.72
C ALA A 248 15.50 10.59 40.13
N GLN A 249 15.20 9.42 39.56
CA GLN A 249 16.00 8.23 39.82
C GLN A 249 17.44 8.54 39.42
N ARG A 250 18.37 8.33 40.36
CA ARG A 250 19.80 8.51 40.10
C ARG A 250 20.19 7.67 38.89
N ASN A 251 21.01 8.24 38.01
CA ASN A 251 21.53 7.57 36.82
C ASN A 251 22.17 6.22 37.18
N THR A 252 21.42 5.14 37.07
CA THR A 252 22.00 3.82 36.81
C THR A 252 22.66 3.93 35.44
N THR A 253 23.95 3.60 35.38
CA THR A 253 24.73 3.71 34.14
C THR A 253 24.32 2.57 33.20
N MET A 254 23.16 2.72 32.55
CA MET A 254 22.69 1.75 31.56
C MET A 254 23.71 1.65 30.43
N SER A 255 24.04 0.42 30.05
CA SER A 255 24.99 0.19 28.98
C SER A 255 24.48 0.79 27.67
N MET A 256 25.41 1.28 26.83
CA MET A 256 25.04 1.84 25.52
C MET A 256 24.24 0.83 24.68
N LYS A 257 24.56 -0.46 24.81
CA LYS A 257 23.83 -1.58 24.19
C LYS A 257 22.38 -1.69 24.66
N ALA A 258 22.07 -1.42 25.93
CA ALA A 258 20.70 -1.38 26.42
C ALA A 258 19.94 -0.15 25.90
N LEU A 259 20.57 1.02 25.86
CA LEU A 259 19.98 2.24 25.28
C LEU A 259 19.70 2.07 23.77
N CYS A 260 20.60 1.45 23.01
CA CYS A 260 20.41 1.17 21.58
C CYS A 260 19.28 0.14 21.34
N ARG A 261 19.17 -0.90 22.16
CA ARG A 261 18.04 -1.86 22.13
C ARG A 261 16.70 -1.16 22.36
N MET A 262 16.57 -0.39 23.45
CA MET A 262 15.31 0.31 23.75
C MET A 262 14.86 1.28 22.65
N VAL A 263 15.80 1.93 21.97
CA VAL A 263 15.51 2.75 20.78
C VAL A 263 15.12 1.89 19.57
N THR A 264 15.77 0.75 19.38
CA THR A 264 15.46 -0.20 18.31
C THR A 264 14.08 -0.82 18.48
N ASP A 265 13.73 -1.25 19.69
CA ASP A 265 12.44 -1.86 20.02
C ASP A 265 11.30 -0.85 19.82
N GLU A 266 11.50 0.42 20.15
CA GLU A 266 10.49 1.46 19.93
C GLU A 266 10.33 1.83 18.44
N VAL A 267 11.43 1.88 17.69
CA VAL A 267 11.38 2.12 16.24
C VAL A 267 10.77 0.93 15.49
N SER A 268 10.96 -0.29 15.99
CA SER A 268 10.38 -1.52 15.43
C SER A 268 8.84 -1.58 15.55
N LYS A 269 8.24 -0.80 16.45
CA LYS A 269 6.77 -0.64 16.58
C LYS A 269 6.18 0.34 15.54
N CYS A 270 7.01 1.05 14.78
CA CYS A 270 6.53 1.96 13.74
C CYS A 270 6.12 1.17 12.49
N SER A 271 5.07 1.61 11.78
CA SER A 271 4.57 0.95 10.56
C SER A 271 5.57 0.87 9.39
N ALA A 272 6.75 1.50 9.51
CA ALA A 272 7.87 1.37 8.57
C ALA A 272 9.21 1.46 9.34
N PRO A 273 9.67 0.37 9.99
CA PRO A 273 10.83 0.39 10.88
C PRO A 273 12.11 0.89 10.19
N ASN A 274 12.36 0.43 8.96
CA ASN A 274 13.56 0.79 8.19
C ASN A 274 13.61 2.28 7.85
N VAL A 275 12.46 2.87 7.51
CA VAL A 275 12.30 4.32 7.23
C VAL A 275 12.46 5.16 8.50
N ALA A 276 11.86 4.70 9.61
CA ALA A 276 11.97 5.36 10.90
C ALA A 276 13.40 5.29 11.48
N MET A 277 14.15 4.21 11.22
CA MET A 277 15.58 4.10 11.51
C MET A 277 16.43 5.07 10.68
N ALA A 278 16.18 5.18 9.37
CA ALA A 278 16.91 6.09 8.49
C ALA A 278 16.72 7.57 8.93
N LYS A 279 15.48 7.98 9.20
CA LYS A 279 15.14 9.35 9.63
C LYS A 279 15.38 9.63 11.13
N LEU A 280 16.03 8.72 11.86
CA LEU A 280 16.23 8.84 13.30
C LEU A 280 17.22 9.96 13.65
N ASP A 281 16.74 11.04 14.27
CA ASP A 281 17.56 12.19 14.68
C ASP A 281 17.85 12.23 16.20
N GLY A 282 18.82 13.05 16.59
CA GLY A 282 19.20 13.20 18.00
C GLY A 282 18.11 13.81 18.89
N LYS A 283 17.02 14.36 18.33
CA LYS A 283 15.83 14.80 19.08
C LYS A 283 14.83 13.64 19.26
N ALA A 284 14.62 12.80 18.24
CA ALA A 284 13.78 11.61 18.28
C ALA A 284 14.32 10.57 19.28
N ILE A 285 15.62 10.27 19.24
CA ILE A 285 16.28 9.36 20.21
C ILE A 285 16.06 9.83 21.65
N ARG A 286 16.21 11.14 21.90
CA ARG A 286 15.92 11.74 23.21
C ARG A 286 14.45 11.63 23.59
N ARG A 287 13.52 11.80 22.65
CA ARG A 287 12.07 11.69 22.90
C ARG A 287 11.66 10.25 23.24
N ILE A 288 12.19 9.26 22.53
CA ILE A 288 11.94 7.83 22.76
C ILE A 288 12.39 7.45 24.18
N LEU A 289 13.66 7.70 24.50
CA LEU A 289 14.22 7.34 25.80
C LEU A 289 13.57 8.12 26.95
N LEU A 290 13.22 9.39 26.75
CA LEU A 290 12.46 10.17 27.74
C LEU A 290 11.07 9.58 28.00
N GLY A 291 10.39 9.06 26.97
CA GLY A 291 9.12 8.35 27.10
C GLY A 291 9.23 7.06 27.92
N GLN A 292 10.41 6.44 27.96
CA GLN A 292 10.77 5.27 28.77
C GLN A 292 11.40 5.66 30.12
N GLY A 293 11.37 6.94 30.52
CA GLY A 293 11.89 7.43 31.80
C GLY A 293 13.40 7.77 31.81
N HIS A 294 14.11 7.62 30.70
CA HIS A 294 15.55 7.84 30.61
C HIS A 294 15.89 9.22 30.02
N THR A 295 16.55 10.07 30.83
CA THR A 295 17.07 11.36 30.35
C THR A 295 18.49 11.20 29.82
N ILE A 296 18.74 11.68 28.59
CA ILE A 296 20.08 11.65 27.97
C ILE A 296 20.45 13.00 27.35
N ASN A 297 21.74 13.33 27.35
CA ASN A 297 22.26 14.53 26.72
C ASN A 297 22.45 14.37 25.20
N HIS A 298 22.71 15.48 24.50
CA HIS A 298 22.88 15.48 23.04
C HIS A 298 24.05 14.60 22.55
N MET A 299 25.16 14.57 23.29
CA MET A 299 26.33 13.76 22.95
C MET A 299 26.02 12.25 23.03
N MET A 300 25.27 11.84 24.05
CA MET A 300 24.80 10.46 24.21
C MET A 300 23.86 10.07 23.08
N ALA A 301 22.92 10.94 22.71
CA ALA A 301 22.03 10.71 21.57
C ALA A 301 22.78 10.58 20.24
N SER A 302 23.85 11.36 20.04
CA SER A 302 24.74 11.24 18.89
C SER A 302 25.54 9.93 18.89
N ARG A 303 26.00 9.44 20.06
CA ARG A 303 26.69 8.15 20.20
C ARG A 303 25.76 6.99 19.90
N ILE A 304 24.52 7.03 20.41
CA ILE A 304 23.46 6.05 20.12
C ILE A 304 23.17 6.03 18.60
N LYS A 305 22.96 7.21 17.97
CA LYS A 305 22.76 7.26 16.51
C LYS A 305 23.91 6.60 15.74
N ARG A 306 25.15 6.86 16.12
CA ARG A 306 26.34 6.27 15.46
C ARG A 306 26.38 4.75 15.65
N GLN A 307 26.14 4.25 16.86
CA GLN A 307 26.13 2.80 17.13
C GLN A 307 25.00 2.10 16.37
N LEU A 308 23.79 2.67 16.34
CA LEU A 308 22.68 2.11 15.57
C LEU A 308 22.98 2.07 14.06
N GLN A 309 23.65 3.10 13.52
CA GLN A 309 24.09 3.10 12.13
C GLN A 309 25.17 2.03 11.87
N GLU A 310 26.11 1.84 12.79
CA GLU A 310 27.17 0.84 12.71
C GLU A 310 26.63 -0.59 12.81
N GLU A 311 25.69 -0.84 13.73
CA GLU A 311 24.97 -2.12 13.85
C GLU A 311 24.14 -2.42 12.57
N ARG A 312 23.48 -1.41 11.99
CA ARG A 312 22.74 -1.53 10.72
C ARG A 312 23.67 -1.87 9.55
N LEU A 313 24.76 -1.13 9.36
CA LEU A 313 25.77 -1.41 8.32
C LEU A 313 26.40 -2.80 8.48
N THR A 314 26.63 -3.23 9.72
CA THR A 314 27.17 -4.58 10.01
C THR A 314 26.19 -5.68 9.63
N LYS A 315 24.89 -5.51 9.85
CA LYS A 315 23.85 -6.46 9.40
C LYS A 315 23.78 -6.55 7.87
N VAL A 316 23.76 -5.41 7.18
CA VAL A 316 23.77 -5.36 5.71
C VAL A 316 25.02 -6.06 5.17
N ARG A 317 26.20 -5.70 5.69
CA ARG A 317 27.48 -6.33 5.30
C ARG A 317 27.46 -7.83 5.50
N ALA A 318 27.05 -8.32 6.67
CA ALA A 318 26.95 -9.76 6.93
C ALA A 318 25.97 -10.49 5.98
N SER A 319 24.91 -9.82 5.54
CA SER A 319 23.94 -10.36 4.58
C SER A 319 24.56 -10.55 3.18
N PHE A 320 25.26 -9.54 2.66
CA PHE A 320 25.99 -9.63 1.39
C PHE A 320 27.16 -10.64 1.46
N GLN A 321 27.98 -10.58 2.51
CA GLN A 321 29.16 -11.43 2.65
C GLN A 321 28.82 -12.93 2.77
N LYS A 322 27.63 -13.28 3.27
CA LYS A 322 27.13 -14.66 3.30
C LYS A 322 26.39 -15.08 2.03
N LEU A 323 25.99 -14.15 1.17
CA LEU A 323 25.11 -14.44 0.02
C LEU A 323 25.72 -15.46 -0.92
N GLY A 324 26.99 -15.30 -1.32
CA GLY A 324 27.65 -16.24 -2.25
C GLY A 324 27.70 -17.68 -1.72
N GLY A 325 28.11 -17.86 -0.47
CA GLY A 325 28.14 -19.18 0.17
C GLY A 325 26.74 -19.79 0.32
N TYR A 326 25.72 -18.98 0.62
CA TYR A 326 24.34 -19.45 0.70
C TYR A 326 23.78 -19.90 -0.65
N LEU A 327 24.02 -19.13 -1.72
CA LEU A 327 23.60 -19.52 -3.07
C LEU A 327 24.32 -20.79 -3.55
N GLY A 328 25.59 -20.98 -3.19
CA GLY A 328 26.32 -22.24 -3.41
C GLY A 328 25.65 -23.44 -2.75
N ILE A 329 25.42 -23.36 -1.43
CA ILE A 329 24.70 -24.42 -0.67
C ILE A 329 23.34 -24.74 -1.30
N MET A 330 22.60 -23.71 -1.73
CA MET A 330 21.29 -23.87 -2.35
C MET A 330 21.35 -24.55 -3.72
N ALA A 331 22.42 -24.32 -4.50
CA ALA A 331 22.67 -25.03 -5.76
C ALA A 331 23.09 -26.49 -5.52
N ASP A 332 23.96 -26.76 -4.54
CA ASP A 332 24.38 -28.11 -4.16
C ASP A 332 23.20 -28.97 -3.68
N LYS A 333 22.27 -28.37 -2.92
CA LYS A 333 21.03 -29.03 -2.47
C LYS A 333 19.98 -29.19 -3.59
N ASN A 334 20.09 -28.45 -4.68
CA ASN A 334 19.14 -28.48 -5.80
C ASN A 334 19.87 -28.59 -7.15
N PRO A 335 20.46 -29.76 -7.46
CA PRO A 335 21.30 -29.94 -8.64
C PRO A 335 20.65 -29.48 -9.95
N GLY A 336 21.47 -28.90 -10.83
CA GLY A 336 21.02 -28.27 -12.08
C GLY A 336 20.55 -26.82 -11.94
N SER A 337 20.48 -26.28 -10.72
CA SER A 337 20.17 -24.85 -10.51
C SER A 337 21.37 -23.98 -10.91
N LEU A 338 21.13 -22.89 -11.63
CA LEU A 338 22.17 -21.94 -12.01
C LEU A 338 22.27 -20.82 -10.96
N PHE A 339 23.46 -20.54 -10.46
CA PHE A 339 23.73 -19.32 -9.69
C PHE A 339 24.97 -18.61 -10.20
N ARG A 340 25.03 -17.29 -10.02
CA ARG A 340 26.19 -16.45 -10.32
C ARG A 340 26.31 -15.35 -9.27
N VAL A 341 27.52 -15.03 -8.86
CA VAL A 341 27.83 -13.84 -8.04
C VAL A 341 29.06 -13.17 -8.66
N GLU A 342 28.95 -11.88 -8.97
CA GLU A 342 30.01 -11.10 -9.60
C GLU A 342 30.45 -9.95 -8.71
N THR A 343 31.77 -9.85 -8.55
CA THR A 343 32.46 -8.80 -7.79
C THR A 343 33.32 -7.96 -8.72
N ARG A 344 33.50 -6.69 -8.34
CA ARG A 344 34.41 -5.75 -8.98
C ARG A 344 35.85 -6.04 -8.54
N GLN A 345 36.81 -5.56 -9.31
CA GLN A 345 38.25 -5.68 -9.00
C GLN A 345 38.65 -5.07 -7.66
N ASP A 346 37.88 -4.12 -7.13
CA ASP A 346 38.09 -3.49 -5.82
C ASP A 346 37.46 -4.26 -4.63
N GLY A 347 36.88 -5.44 -4.89
CA GLY A 347 36.14 -6.26 -3.92
C GLY A 347 34.66 -5.88 -3.77
N GLY A 348 34.15 -4.91 -4.54
CA GLY A 348 32.75 -4.48 -4.45
C GLY A 348 31.76 -5.48 -5.04
N PHE A 349 30.63 -5.69 -4.38
CA PHE A 349 29.49 -6.42 -4.95
C PHE A 349 28.99 -5.74 -6.24
N THR A 350 28.72 -6.51 -7.30
CA THR A 350 28.11 -6.02 -8.55
C THR A 350 26.71 -6.58 -8.75
N ARG A 351 26.58 -7.91 -8.70
CA ARG A 351 25.31 -8.61 -8.94
C ARG A 351 25.35 -10.05 -8.48
N ALA A 352 24.18 -10.59 -8.16
CA ALA A 352 23.94 -12.00 -7.85
C ALA A 352 22.68 -12.49 -8.56
N LEU A 353 22.63 -13.78 -8.89
CA LEU A 353 21.54 -14.43 -9.60
C LEU A 353 21.36 -15.84 -9.05
N PHE A 354 20.11 -16.28 -8.94
CA PHE A 354 19.75 -17.68 -8.79
C PHE A 354 18.56 -18.05 -9.70
N ILE A 355 18.68 -19.18 -10.38
CA ILE A 355 17.66 -19.80 -11.24
C ILE A 355 17.50 -21.26 -10.78
N PRO A 356 16.43 -21.60 -10.04
CA PRO A 356 16.18 -22.97 -9.58
C PRO A 356 15.88 -23.94 -10.73
N ASN A 357 16.47 -25.14 -10.69
CA ASN A 357 16.16 -26.20 -11.65
C ASN A 357 14.67 -26.59 -11.63
N ALA A 358 14.08 -26.65 -10.42
CA ALA A 358 12.68 -27.00 -10.24
C ALA A 358 11.74 -26.05 -11.01
N THR A 359 11.98 -24.73 -10.92
CA THR A 359 11.20 -23.73 -11.66
C THR A 359 11.55 -23.66 -13.14
N LEU A 360 12.77 -24.03 -13.56
CA LEU A 360 13.11 -24.17 -14.98
C LEU A 360 12.31 -25.30 -15.63
N ASN A 361 12.22 -26.47 -14.99
CA ASN A 361 11.39 -27.55 -15.51
C ASN A 361 9.92 -27.14 -15.61
N THR A 362 9.41 -26.33 -14.69
CA THR A 362 8.06 -25.74 -14.79
C THR A 362 7.83 -24.95 -16.08
N VAL A 363 8.79 -24.12 -16.51
CA VAL A 363 8.65 -23.26 -17.71
C VAL A 363 8.32 -24.06 -18.98
N LYS A 364 8.76 -25.32 -19.08
CA LYS A 364 8.49 -26.20 -20.23
C LYS A 364 7.01 -26.58 -20.38
N HIS A 365 6.28 -26.57 -19.26
CA HIS A 365 4.87 -26.97 -19.16
C HIS A 365 3.92 -25.76 -19.02
N CYS A 366 4.49 -24.56 -18.86
CA CYS A 366 3.79 -23.29 -18.77
C CYS A 366 3.42 -22.71 -20.15
N ARG A 367 2.58 -21.66 -20.12
CA ARG A 367 2.24 -20.85 -21.29
C ARG A 367 3.50 -20.20 -21.87
N LYS A 368 3.51 -19.94 -23.19
CA LYS A 368 4.61 -19.21 -23.89
C LYS A 368 4.62 -17.69 -23.61
N ILE A 369 4.44 -17.31 -22.34
CA ILE A 369 4.64 -15.94 -21.84
C ILE A 369 5.80 -15.89 -20.85
N VAL A 370 6.55 -14.81 -20.90
CA VAL A 370 7.56 -14.47 -19.89
C VAL A 370 7.36 -13.03 -19.44
N SER A 371 7.06 -12.85 -18.16
CA SER A 371 7.08 -11.54 -17.52
C SER A 371 8.51 -11.20 -17.11
N LEU A 372 8.98 -10.01 -17.48
CA LEU A 372 10.21 -9.42 -16.94
C LEU A 372 9.87 -8.15 -16.18
N GLY A 373 10.38 -8.03 -14.96
CA GLY A 373 10.19 -6.84 -14.16
C GLY A 373 11.24 -6.70 -13.06
N HIS A 374 11.29 -5.53 -12.46
CA HIS A 374 12.02 -5.30 -11.23
C HIS A 374 11.06 -5.23 -10.04
N ILE A 375 11.53 -5.52 -8.83
CA ILE A 375 10.74 -5.42 -7.60
C ILE A 375 10.93 -4.02 -7.01
N THR A 376 9.85 -3.26 -6.89
CA THR A 376 9.85 -1.91 -6.31
C THR A 376 9.65 -1.92 -4.80
N HIS A 377 10.52 -1.26 -4.05
CA HIS A 377 10.40 -0.98 -2.60
C HIS A 377 9.24 -0.03 -2.22
N HIS A 378 8.27 0.19 -3.12
CA HIS A 378 7.32 1.31 -3.07
C HIS A 378 5.85 0.92 -3.16
N GLU A 379 5.51 -0.36 -3.30
CA GLU A 379 4.12 -0.78 -3.11
C GLU A 379 3.77 -0.66 -1.61
N GLU A 380 2.69 0.07 -1.32
CA GLU A 380 2.05 0.24 0.00
C GLU A 380 2.72 1.13 1.08
N LEU A 381 3.78 1.89 0.77
CA LEU A 381 4.10 3.07 1.59
C LEU A 381 3.10 4.19 1.31
N SER A 382 1.94 4.12 1.98
CA SER A 382 1.04 5.25 2.19
C SER A 382 1.82 6.50 2.60
N GLU A 383 1.34 7.70 2.22
CA GLU A 383 2.00 8.96 2.56
C GLU A 383 2.06 9.16 4.08
N THR A 384 3.15 8.69 4.69
CA THR A 384 3.41 8.89 6.10
C THR A 384 3.73 10.36 6.38
N SER A 385 3.36 10.83 7.57
CA SER A 385 3.45 12.21 8.06
C SER A 385 4.87 12.83 8.09
N VAL A 386 5.88 12.14 7.54
CA VAL A 386 7.31 12.45 7.58
C VAL A 386 7.90 12.63 6.16
N GLY A 387 7.05 12.59 5.13
CA GLY A 387 7.42 12.83 3.72
C GLY A 387 8.20 11.69 3.07
N LYS A 388 8.35 11.76 1.73
CA LYS A 388 9.18 10.82 0.96
C LYS A 388 10.62 10.79 1.49
N LEU A 389 11.29 9.65 1.37
CA LEU A 389 12.76 9.62 1.42
C LEU A 389 13.27 10.17 0.08
N GLU A 390 14.38 10.89 0.10
CA GLU A 390 15.18 11.09 -1.10
C GLU A 390 15.98 9.80 -1.34
N ASP A 391 16.19 9.38 -2.59
CA ASP A 391 16.80 8.08 -2.92
C ASP A 391 18.18 7.90 -2.29
N GLU A 392 18.90 9.00 -2.06
CA GLU A 392 20.22 9.08 -1.40
C GLU A 392 20.23 8.76 0.11
N GLU A 393 19.06 8.61 0.76
CA GLU A 393 18.93 8.22 2.18
C GLU A 393 18.38 6.80 2.39
N ASN A 394 18.03 6.08 1.32
CA ASN A 394 17.44 4.75 1.41
C ASN A 394 18.49 3.65 1.13
N ASP A 395 18.87 2.88 2.16
CA ASP A 395 19.82 1.76 2.01
C ASP A 395 19.35 0.75 0.97
N ASP A 396 18.04 0.52 0.81
CA ASP A 396 17.53 -0.40 -0.20
C ASP A 396 17.67 0.14 -1.62
N ALA A 397 17.64 1.46 -1.81
CA ALA A 397 17.94 2.08 -3.11
C ALA A 397 19.45 2.04 -3.42
N ILE A 398 20.31 2.18 -2.41
CA ILE A 398 21.78 2.13 -2.56
C ILE A 398 22.28 0.69 -2.73
N CYS A 399 21.66 -0.29 -2.06
CA CYS A 399 22.06 -1.70 -2.13
C CYS A 399 21.65 -2.40 -3.44
N GLY A 400 20.79 -1.78 -4.24
CA GLY A 400 20.47 -2.20 -5.59
C GLY A 400 19.00 -2.57 -5.81
N VAL A 401 18.74 -3.30 -6.89
CA VAL A 401 17.41 -3.61 -7.38
C VAL A 401 17.29 -5.10 -7.66
N TYR A 402 16.15 -5.71 -7.31
CA TYR A 402 15.86 -7.08 -7.73
C TYR A 402 15.25 -7.11 -9.12
N LEU A 403 15.83 -7.90 -10.02
CA LEU A 403 15.24 -8.28 -11.30
C LEU A 403 14.62 -9.67 -11.18
N LYS A 404 13.45 -9.89 -11.79
CA LYS A 404 12.76 -11.19 -11.77
C LYS A 404 12.31 -11.61 -13.16
N ALA A 405 12.19 -12.92 -13.36
CA ALA A 405 11.46 -13.51 -14.47
C ALA A 405 10.35 -14.43 -13.93
N ALA A 406 9.16 -14.33 -14.53
CA ALA A 406 7.99 -15.13 -14.14
C ALA A 406 7.17 -15.58 -15.36
N THR A 407 6.35 -16.62 -15.19
CA THR A 407 5.41 -17.14 -16.19
C THR A 407 4.10 -17.58 -15.51
N LYS A 408 3.13 -18.09 -16.28
CA LYS A 408 1.92 -18.74 -15.77
C LYS A 408 1.78 -20.14 -16.34
N ASP A 409 1.31 -21.08 -15.54
CA ASP A 409 0.81 -22.36 -16.05
C ASP A 409 -0.61 -22.23 -16.65
N PHE A 410 -1.18 -23.33 -17.14
CA PHE A 410 -2.51 -23.32 -17.75
C PHE A 410 -3.65 -23.10 -16.73
N ASN A 411 -3.42 -23.32 -15.44
CA ASN A 411 -4.33 -23.00 -14.33
C ASN A 411 -4.25 -21.52 -13.88
N ASP A 412 -3.46 -20.69 -14.58
CA ASP A 412 -3.26 -19.26 -14.30
C ASP A 412 -2.42 -18.95 -13.04
N ASP A 413 -1.77 -19.99 -12.51
CA ASP A 413 -0.89 -19.93 -11.35
C ASP A 413 0.46 -19.30 -11.77
N VAL A 414 0.79 -18.12 -11.20
CA VAL A 414 2.08 -17.45 -11.45
C VAL A 414 3.24 -18.29 -10.89
N VAL A 415 4.33 -18.39 -11.65
CA VAL A 415 5.60 -19.04 -11.26
C VAL A 415 6.75 -18.06 -11.48
N THR A 416 7.37 -17.58 -10.41
CA THR A 416 8.63 -16.81 -10.48
C THR A 416 9.78 -17.80 -10.56
N PHE A 417 10.53 -17.80 -11.68
CA PHE A 417 11.52 -18.84 -11.98
C PHE A 417 12.97 -18.34 -11.99
N ALA A 418 13.22 -17.05 -11.87
CA ALA A 418 14.55 -16.48 -11.70
C ALA A 418 14.50 -15.19 -10.87
N LEU A 419 15.50 -15.01 -10.01
CA LEU A 419 15.70 -13.81 -9.20
C LEU A 419 17.17 -13.37 -9.25
N ALA A 420 17.40 -12.10 -9.55
CA ALA A 420 18.71 -11.47 -9.49
C ALA A 420 18.68 -10.22 -8.63
N LEU A 421 19.78 -9.92 -7.95
CA LEU A 421 20.07 -8.62 -7.34
C LEU A 421 21.16 -7.95 -8.17
N VAL A 422 20.95 -6.71 -8.58
CA VAL A 422 21.92 -5.91 -9.35
C VAL A 422 22.11 -4.56 -8.68
N THR A 423 23.31 -3.96 -8.73
CA THR A 423 23.55 -2.62 -8.13
C THR A 423 22.66 -1.53 -8.70
N GLU A 424 22.28 -1.62 -9.98
CA GLU A 424 21.40 -0.67 -10.64
C GLU A 424 20.64 -1.33 -11.80
N GLU A 425 19.43 -0.86 -12.06
CA GLU A 425 18.64 -1.29 -13.22
C GLU A 425 19.10 -0.53 -14.48
N ASN A 426 19.90 -1.20 -15.29
CA ASN A 426 20.45 -0.66 -16.54
C ASN A 426 20.44 -1.75 -17.65
N GLN A 427 20.75 -1.35 -18.88
CA GLN A 427 20.79 -2.26 -20.04
C GLN A 427 21.76 -3.44 -19.83
N ALA A 428 22.98 -3.20 -19.36
CA ALA A 428 24.01 -4.25 -19.23
C ALA A 428 23.68 -5.31 -18.16
N ASN A 429 22.98 -4.92 -17.10
CA ASN A 429 22.49 -5.81 -16.05
C ASN A 429 21.26 -6.60 -16.52
N TRP A 430 20.37 -5.97 -17.29
CA TRP A 430 19.29 -6.68 -17.96
C TRP A 430 19.82 -7.71 -18.97
N GLU A 431 20.74 -7.33 -19.86
CA GLU A 431 21.33 -8.24 -20.85
C GLU A 431 22.03 -9.43 -20.21
N TRP A 432 22.78 -9.21 -19.13
CA TRP A 432 23.39 -10.29 -18.34
C TRP A 432 22.34 -11.25 -17.78
N PHE A 433 21.24 -10.72 -17.22
CA PHE A 433 20.13 -11.53 -16.71
C PHE A 433 19.46 -12.34 -17.83
N LEU A 434 19.11 -11.71 -18.95
CA LEU A 434 18.50 -12.38 -20.11
C LEU A 434 19.43 -13.41 -20.76
N THR A 435 20.73 -13.12 -20.83
CA THR A 435 21.75 -14.06 -21.33
C THR A 435 21.89 -15.25 -20.39
N ALA A 436 21.78 -15.04 -19.07
CA ALA A 436 21.76 -16.15 -18.11
C ALA A 436 20.51 -17.03 -18.30
N LEU A 437 19.32 -16.45 -18.46
CA LEU A 437 18.09 -17.20 -18.79
C LEU A 437 18.23 -17.96 -20.11
N GLN A 438 18.80 -17.35 -21.16
CA GLN A 438 19.05 -18.00 -22.45
C GLN A 438 20.06 -19.15 -22.34
N SER A 439 21.10 -18.99 -21.50
CA SER A 439 22.12 -20.03 -21.27
C SER A 439 21.60 -21.28 -20.56
N THR A 440 20.39 -21.24 -19.98
CA THR A 440 19.74 -22.45 -19.43
C THR A 440 19.24 -23.42 -20.50
N GLN A 441 19.10 -22.94 -21.75
CA GLN A 441 18.57 -23.71 -22.90
C GLN A 441 17.21 -24.40 -22.63
N VAL A 442 16.46 -23.94 -21.62
CA VAL A 442 15.19 -24.53 -21.20
C VAL A 442 14.05 -24.30 -22.20
N ALA A 443 14.14 -23.19 -22.92
CA ALA A 443 13.14 -22.68 -23.84
C ALA A 443 13.81 -21.74 -24.86
N ASP A 444 13.27 -21.70 -26.08
CA ASP A 444 13.62 -20.67 -27.05
C ASP A 444 12.80 -19.40 -26.76
N TRP A 445 13.38 -18.50 -25.96
CA TRP A 445 12.74 -17.24 -25.55
C TRP A 445 12.31 -16.36 -26.73
N ASN A 446 12.90 -16.54 -27.92
CA ASN A 446 12.43 -15.88 -29.14
C ASN A 446 11.01 -16.25 -29.53
N GLN A 447 10.46 -17.38 -29.06
CA GLN A 447 9.07 -17.81 -29.32
C GLN A 447 8.07 -17.32 -28.27
N TYR A 448 8.52 -16.61 -27.23
CA TYR A 448 7.66 -16.17 -26.13
C TYR A 448 7.11 -14.77 -26.39
N THR A 449 5.95 -14.50 -25.80
CA THR A 449 5.46 -13.14 -25.56
C THR A 449 6.10 -12.62 -24.28
N VAL A 450 6.88 -11.55 -24.40
CA VAL A 450 7.62 -10.92 -23.30
C VAL A 450 6.79 -9.76 -22.77
N ILE A 451 6.31 -9.86 -21.53
CA ILE A 451 5.49 -8.81 -20.89
C ILE A 451 6.39 -8.03 -19.94
N ALA A 452 6.77 -6.83 -20.36
CA ALA A 452 7.88 -6.11 -19.73
C ALA A 452 7.72 -4.60 -19.80
N GLY A 453 8.29 -3.90 -18.81
CA GLY A 453 8.51 -2.45 -18.93
C GLY A 453 9.46 -2.12 -20.10
N ARG A 454 9.54 -0.83 -20.44
CA ARG A 454 10.39 -0.34 -21.54
C ARG A 454 11.55 0.58 -21.12
N THR A 455 11.49 1.12 -19.91
CA THR A 455 12.49 2.07 -19.39
C THR A 455 13.76 1.36 -18.90
N ARG A 456 14.76 2.14 -18.46
CA ARG A 456 15.98 1.64 -17.77
C ARG A 456 16.79 0.58 -18.53
N GLY A 457 16.71 0.61 -19.86
CA GLY A 457 17.47 -0.29 -20.75
C GLY A 457 16.86 -1.68 -20.96
N LEU A 458 15.71 -2.00 -20.33
CA LEU A 458 15.04 -3.29 -20.48
C LEU A 458 14.60 -3.56 -21.92
N GLN A 459 13.99 -2.58 -22.59
CA GLN A 459 13.59 -2.72 -24.00
C GLN A 459 14.80 -3.03 -24.88
N SER A 460 15.90 -2.28 -24.73
CA SER A 460 17.14 -2.48 -25.51
C SER A 460 17.77 -3.86 -25.25
N ALA A 461 17.75 -4.32 -23.99
CA ALA A 461 18.23 -5.64 -23.61
C ALA A 461 17.43 -6.77 -24.27
N ILE A 462 16.10 -6.68 -24.28
CA ILE A 462 15.21 -7.66 -24.95
C ILE A 462 15.55 -7.72 -26.43
N HIS A 463 15.62 -6.57 -27.12
CA HIS A 463 15.92 -6.53 -28.56
C HIS A 463 17.33 -7.06 -28.89
N ARG A 464 18.30 -6.98 -27.97
CA ARG A 464 19.66 -7.50 -28.20
C ARG A 464 19.79 -9.00 -27.92
N VAL A 465 19.13 -9.53 -26.88
CA VAL A 465 19.30 -10.94 -26.46
C VAL A 465 18.23 -11.85 -27.08
N TRP A 466 16.99 -11.37 -27.21
CA TRP A 466 15.84 -12.09 -27.75
C TRP A 466 15.18 -11.31 -28.92
N PRO A 467 15.91 -11.04 -30.02
CA PRO A 467 15.47 -10.12 -31.09
C PRO A 467 14.17 -10.52 -31.80
N LEU A 468 13.74 -11.78 -31.71
CA LEU A 468 12.53 -12.30 -32.35
C LEU A 468 11.36 -12.51 -31.36
N ALA A 469 11.55 -12.18 -30.07
CA ALA A 469 10.51 -12.25 -29.07
C ALA A 469 9.50 -11.09 -29.24
N SER A 470 8.21 -11.37 -29.03
CA SER A 470 7.15 -10.37 -29.12
C SER A 470 7.05 -9.58 -27.81
N HIS A 471 7.49 -8.33 -27.80
CA HIS A 471 7.49 -7.48 -26.59
C HIS A 471 6.15 -6.78 -26.42
N HIS A 472 5.34 -7.23 -25.44
CA HIS A 472 4.18 -6.49 -24.95
C HIS A 472 4.61 -5.56 -23.81
N PHE A 473 4.28 -4.27 -23.92
CA PHE A 473 4.58 -3.30 -22.88
C PHE A 473 3.69 -3.56 -21.66
N CYS A 474 4.31 -3.61 -20.48
CA CYS A 474 3.57 -3.69 -19.24
C CYS A 474 2.80 -2.37 -19.00
N MET A 475 1.48 -2.39 -19.20
CA MET A 475 0.64 -1.19 -19.13
C MET A 475 0.66 -0.53 -17.76
N ARG A 476 0.84 -1.33 -16.70
CA ARG A 476 1.07 -0.80 -15.36
C ARG A 476 2.34 0.07 -15.29
N ARG A 477 3.45 -0.35 -15.91
CA ARG A 477 4.71 0.44 -15.93
C ARG A 477 4.57 1.70 -16.79
N VAL A 478 3.87 1.60 -17.93
CA VAL A 478 3.52 2.76 -18.78
C VAL A 478 2.69 3.79 -17.99
N VAL A 479 1.70 3.34 -17.23
CA VAL A 479 0.86 4.21 -16.40
C VAL A 479 1.61 4.79 -15.20
N GLU A 480 2.39 3.98 -14.48
CA GLU A 480 2.98 4.39 -13.19
C GLU A 480 4.32 5.12 -13.35
N ASP A 481 5.27 4.56 -14.10
CA ASP A 481 6.60 5.15 -14.24
C ASP A 481 6.63 6.26 -15.28
N GLU A 482 5.92 6.08 -16.40
CA GLU A 482 6.07 6.95 -17.56
C GLU A 482 5.05 8.08 -17.54
N LEU A 483 3.75 7.77 -17.52
CA LEU A 483 2.68 8.77 -17.41
C LEU A 483 2.71 9.50 -16.05
N VAL A 484 2.63 8.78 -14.93
CA VAL A 484 2.51 9.40 -13.59
C VAL A 484 3.84 9.94 -13.06
N MET A 485 4.94 9.18 -13.12
CA MET A 485 6.20 9.61 -12.47
C MET A 485 7.09 10.48 -13.38
N ALA A 486 7.36 10.07 -14.62
CA ALA A 486 8.27 10.78 -15.53
C ALA A 486 7.61 12.01 -16.17
N LYS A 487 6.43 11.83 -16.80
CA LYS A 487 5.66 12.90 -17.48
C LYS A 487 4.79 13.71 -16.50
N LYS A 488 4.60 13.25 -15.25
CA LYS A 488 3.84 13.93 -14.17
C LYS A 488 2.37 14.19 -14.51
N ILE A 489 1.77 13.34 -15.34
CA ILE A 489 0.37 13.45 -15.75
C ILE A 489 -0.54 12.99 -14.61
N PRO A 490 -1.46 13.84 -14.10
CA PRO A 490 -2.37 13.47 -13.02
C PRO A 490 -3.31 12.33 -13.42
N MET A 491 -3.29 11.23 -12.66
CA MET A 491 -4.05 10.02 -12.96
C MET A 491 -4.92 9.61 -11.77
N THR A 492 -6.24 9.56 -11.97
CA THR A 492 -7.18 8.98 -11.00
C THR A 492 -7.36 7.48 -11.27
N PRO A 493 -7.90 6.69 -10.33
CA PRO A 493 -8.12 5.25 -10.54
C PRO A 493 -8.96 4.95 -11.79
N GLU A 494 -9.97 5.76 -12.07
CA GLU A 494 -10.89 5.62 -13.21
C GLU A 494 -10.18 5.91 -14.54
N LYS A 495 -9.24 6.87 -14.54
CA LYS A 495 -8.38 7.15 -15.69
C LYS A 495 -7.34 6.04 -15.91
N LYS A 496 -6.77 5.48 -14.83
CA LYS A 496 -5.94 4.26 -14.93
C LYS A 496 -6.76 3.13 -15.58
N GLN A 497 -7.98 2.89 -15.09
CA GLN A 497 -8.86 1.85 -15.60
C GLN A 497 -9.16 2.05 -17.09
N SER A 498 -9.50 3.26 -17.50
CA SER A 498 -9.77 3.61 -18.90
C SER A 498 -8.59 3.30 -19.84
N ILE A 499 -7.33 3.39 -19.35
CA ILE A 499 -6.13 3.03 -20.12
C ILE A 499 -5.97 1.51 -20.21
N PHE A 500 -6.25 0.75 -19.15
CA PHE A 500 -6.29 -0.72 -19.22
C PHE A 500 -7.44 -1.24 -20.09
N ASP A 501 -8.59 -0.55 -20.06
CA ASP A 501 -9.74 -0.84 -20.90
C ASP A 501 -9.44 -0.61 -22.38
N LEU A 502 -8.65 0.43 -22.69
CA LEU A 502 -8.14 0.73 -24.03
C LEU A 502 -7.12 -0.32 -24.50
N ALA A 503 -6.21 -0.76 -23.63
CA ALA A 503 -5.26 -1.82 -23.93
C ALA A 503 -5.94 -3.18 -24.21
N ARG A 504 -7.07 -3.46 -23.55
CA ARG A 504 -7.90 -4.66 -23.75
C ARG A 504 -8.83 -4.61 -24.96
N SER A 505 -8.72 -3.62 -25.84
CA SER A 505 -9.60 -3.53 -27.01
C SER A 505 -9.42 -4.74 -27.95
N ASP A 506 -10.53 -5.37 -28.31
CA ASP A 506 -10.59 -6.54 -29.21
C ASP A 506 -10.74 -6.14 -30.69
N SER A 507 -10.76 -4.83 -30.98
CA SER A 507 -10.85 -4.27 -32.32
C SER A 507 -10.41 -2.81 -32.38
N GLU A 508 -10.04 -2.34 -33.58
CA GLU A 508 -9.73 -0.92 -33.80
C GLU A 508 -10.92 -0.01 -33.52
N THR A 509 -12.16 -0.44 -33.80
CA THR A 509 -13.38 0.36 -33.55
C THR A 509 -13.66 0.57 -32.06
N GLU A 510 -13.46 -0.47 -31.24
CA GLU A 510 -13.55 -0.36 -29.77
C GLU A 510 -12.44 0.56 -29.22
N TYR A 511 -11.20 0.37 -29.69
CA TYR A 511 -10.06 1.22 -29.33
C TYR A 511 -10.34 2.69 -29.64
N ASP A 512 -10.87 2.98 -30.83
CA ASP A 512 -11.16 4.34 -31.27
C ASP A 512 -12.26 5.00 -30.44
N ALA A 513 -13.29 4.23 -30.05
CA ALA A 513 -14.35 4.71 -29.17
C ALA A 513 -13.81 5.03 -27.75
N LEU A 514 -13.02 4.12 -27.17
CA LEU A 514 -12.39 4.31 -25.86
C LEU A 514 -11.37 5.45 -25.87
N ARG A 515 -10.55 5.56 -26.91
CA ARG A 515 -9.57 6.65 -27.08
C ARG A 515 -10.28 8.00 -27.17
N LYS A 516 -11.37 8.10 -27.93
CA LYS A 516 -12.22 9.32 -27.99
C LYS A 516 -12.85 9.66 -26.64
N ALA A 517 -13.22 8.67 -25.82
CA ALA A 517 -13.70 8.89 -24.47
C ALA A 517 -12.59 9.37 -23.51
N LEU A 518 -11.42 8.74 -23.54
CA LEU A 518 -10.26 9.11 -22.73
C LEU A 518 -9.75 10.52 -23.09
N LEU A 519 -9.72 10.88 -24.38
CA LEU A 519 -9.30 12.19 -24.88
C LEU A 519 -10.09 13.34 -24.23
N ARG A 520 -11.40 13.17 -24.02
CA ARG A 520 -12.27 14.16 -23.33
C ARG A 520 -11.93 14.37 -21.85
N THR A 521 -11.19 13.46 -21.23
CA THR A 521 -10.90 13.47 -19.78
C THR A 521 -9.41 13.59 -19.45
N ASN A 522 -8.52 13.22 -20.36
CA ASN A 522 -7.07 13.26 -20.19
C ASN A 522 -6.31 13.30 -21.53
N GLU A 523 -6.40 14.43 -22.23
CA GLU A 523 -5.69 14.69 -23.49
C GLU A 523 -4.18 14.42 -23.39
N ALA A 524 -3.53 14.85 -22.31
CA ALA A 524 -2.10 14.64 -22.09
C ALA A 524 -1.70 13.15 -22.02
N ALA A 525 -2.57 12.29 -21.49
CA ALA A 525 -2.33 10.84 -21.49
C ALA A 525 -2.53 10.24 -22.89
N VAL A 526 -3.54 10.68 -23.65
CA VAL A 526 -3.78 10.20 -25.02
C VAL A 526 -2.63 10.61 -25.93
N ALA A 527 -2.19 11.87 -25.89
CA ALA A 527 -1.06 12.36 -26.67
C ALA A 527 0.21 11.54 -26.44
N TYR A 528 0.49 11.13 -25.19
CA TYR A 528 1.61 10.23 -24.88
C TYR A 528 1.38 8.80 -25.36
N LEU A 529 0.16 8.25 -25.22
CA LEU A 529 -0.15 6.90 -25.70
C LEU A 529 -0.08 6.80 -27.24
N ASP A 530 -0.36 7.89 -27.95
CA ASP A 530 -0.20 7.99 -29.41
C ASP A 530 1.28 8.05 -29.85
N GLU A 531 2.22 8.44 -28.97
CA GLU A 531 3.67 8.28 -29.20
C GLU A 531 4.09 6.79 -29.20
N LEU A 532 3.28 5.89 -28.64
CA LEU A 532 3.60 4.47 -28.48
C LEU A 532 3.01 3.64 -29.63
N ASN A 533 3.82 2.76 -30.22
CA ASN A 533 3.31 1.81 -31.21
C ASN A 533 2.24 0.89 -30.58
N ARG A 534 1.00 1.01 -31.07
CA ARG A 534 -0.19 0.23 -30.67
C ARG A 534 0.06 -1.27 -30.66
N ASP A 535 0.80 -1.78 -31.66
CA ASP A 535 1.08 -3.20 -31.85
C ASP A 535 1.79 -3.86 -30.65
N ASN A 536 2.36 -3.08 -29.76
CA ASN A 536 3.11 -3.55 -28.61
C ASN A 536 2.36 -3.35 -27.28
N TRP A 537 1.12 -2.86 -27.26
CA TRP A 537 0.37 -2.67 -26.00
C TRP A 537 -1.15 -2.77 -26.07
N VAL A 538 -1.71 -2.79 -27.29
CA VAL A 538 -3.15 -3.00 -27.51
C VAL A 538 -3.35 -4.41 -28.03
N LYS A 539 -4.23 -5.19 -27.37
CA LYS A 539 -4.46 -6.61 -27.64
C LYS A 539 -4.66 -6.91 -29.13
N TYR A 540 -5.62 -6.26 -29.80
CA TYR A 540 -5.89 -6.59 -31.22
C TYR A 540 -4.69 -6.35 -32.15
N ALA A 541 -4.03 -5.20 -32.02
CA ALA A 541 -2.88 -4.83 -32.84
C ALA A 541 -1.66 -5.74 -32.57
N PHE A 542 -1.49 -6.18 -31.31
CA PHE A 542 -0.47 -7.15 -30.93
C PHE A 542 -0.71 -8.52 -31.58
N LEU A 543 -1.95 -9.02 -31.53
CA LEU A 543 -2.32 -10.31 -32.10
C LEU A 543 -2.20 -10.30 -33.63
N GLU A 544 -2.63 -9.22 -34.30
CA GLU A 544 -2.50 -9.06 -35.75
C GLU A 544 -1.05 -9.06 -36.22
N LYS A 545 -0.16 -8.33 -35.53
CA LYS A 545 1.26 -8.22 -35.90
C LYS A 545 2.08 -9.45 -35.54
N PHE A 546 1.98 -9.91 -34.30
CA PHE A 546 2.90 -10.93 -33.77
C PHE A 546 2.33 -12.35 -33.87
N ARG A 547 1.01 -12.51 -34.05
CA ARG A 547 0.30 -13.81 -34.08
C ARG A 547 0.68 -14.72 -32.91
N ARG A 548 0.77 -14.14 -31.71
CA ARG A 548 1.18 -14.82 -30.48
C ARG A 548 0.27 -14.44 -29.32
N PRO A 549 -0.13 -15.39 -28.47
CA PRO A 549 -0.99 -15.10 -27.35
C PRO A 549 -0.33 -14.16 -26.35
N THR A 550 -1.13 -13.27 -25.79
CA THR A 550 -0.87 -12.53 -24.55
C THR A 550 -1.51 -13.25 -23.35
N PHE A 551 -2.50 -14.12 -23.59
CA PHE A 551 -3.39 -14.71 -22.59
C PHE A 551 -4.09 -13.66 -21.73
N ASN A 552 -4.45 -12.51 -22.32
CA ASN A 552 -5.07 -11.34 -21.67
C ASN A 552 -4.20 -10.72 -20.54
N GLU A 553 -2.90 -11.01 -20.53
CA GLU A 553 -1.94 -10.42 -19.59
C GLU A 553 -1.44 -9.07 -20.12
N LEU A 554 -1.58 -8.03 -19.31
CA LEU A 554 -1.17 -6.66 -19.64
C LEU A 554 0.00 -6.18 -18.76
N THR A 555 0.41 -6.99 -17.79
CA THR A 555 1.26 -6.55 -16.68
C THR A 555 2.35 -7.55 -16.31
N SER A 556 3.53 -7.04 -15.97
CA SER A 556 4.73 -7.79 -15.55
C SER A 556 4.71 -8.21 -14.07
N ASP A 557 3.60 -7.98 -13.38
CA ASP A 557 3.27 -8.69 -12.14
C ASP A 557 2.45 -9.96 -12.43
N LEU A 558 1.87 -10.11 -13.64
CA LEU A 558 0.97 -11.20 -14.02
C LEU A 558 -0.27 -11.28 -13.11
N SER A 559 -0.65 -10.16 -12.49
CA SER A 559 -1.74 -10.08 -11.50
C SER A 559 -2.84 -9.09 -11.90
N MET A 560 -3.35 -9.23 -13.12
CA MET A 560 -4.40 -8.36 -13.67
C MET A 560 -5.75 -8.50 -12.94
N ALA A 561 -5.89 -7.77 -11.83
CA ALA A 561 -7.17 -7.42 -11.23
C ALA A 561 -7.14 -5.95 -10.77
N LEU A 562 -7.12 -5.02 -11.72
CA LEU A 562 -7.42 -3.61 -11.48
C LEU A 562 -8.81 -3.28 -12.03
N GLY A 563 -9.65 -2.73 -11.14
CA GLY A 563 -10.99 -2.23 -11.43
C GLY A 563 -12.05 -3.33 -11.62
N SER A 564 -12.89 -3.51 -10.61
CA SER A 564 -14.14 -4.26 -10.74
C SER A 564 -15.14 -3.50 -11.63
N ASP A 565 -15.59 -4.11 -12.71
CA ASP A 565 -17.04 -4.37 -12.84
C ASP A 565 -17.37 -5.52 -13.80
N GLU A 566 -18.40 -6.27 -13.41
CA GLU A 566 -19.33 -7.11 -14.19
C GLU A 566 -18.88 -8.08 -15.33
N LEU A 567 -19.35 -9.33 -15.17
CA LEU A 567 -19.90 -10.22 -16.21
C LEU A 567 -19.01 -11.18 -17.03
N LEU A 568 -17.78 -11.50 -16.60
CA LEU A 568 -17.11 -12.82 -16.77
C LEU A 568 -15.75 -12.83 -16.03
N PRO A 569 -15.62 -13.45 -14.83
CA PRO A 569 -14.48 -13.23 -13.92
C PRO A 569 -13.21 -14.05 -14.25
N GLN A 570 -12.84 -14.16 -15.52
CA GLN A 570 -11.91 -15.19 -15.99
C GLN A 570 -10.40 -14.96 -15.76
N HIS A 571 -9.97 -13.84 -15.14
CA HIS A 571 -8.54 -13.53 -14.89
C HIS A 571 -8.21 -12.90 -13.53
N ALA A 572 -9.03 -13.11 -12.49
CA ALA A 572 -8.74 -12.60 -11.14
C ALA A 572 -7.57 -13.35 -10.46
N SER A 573 -6.36 -13.18 -10.99
CA SER A 573 -5.16 -13.91 -10.58
C SER A 573 -4.66 -13.45 -9.20
N ALA A 574 -4.22 -14.40 -8.38
CA ALA A 574 -3.72 -14.10 -7.04
C ALA A 574 -2.46 -13.23 -7.11
N SER A 575 -2.41 -12.16 -6.30
CA SER A 575 -1.39 -11.13 -6.41
C SER A 575 0.04 -11.66 -6.33
N HIS A 576 0.88 -11.16 -7.24
CA HIS A 576 2.32 -11.42 -7.35
C HIS A 576 3.08 -11.32 -6.02
N ILE A 577 2.62 -10.42 -5.15
CA ILE A 577 3.15 -10.11 -3.81
C ILE A 577 3.41 -11.39 -3.00
N LYS A 578 2.55 -12.42 -3.12
CA LYS A 578 2.66 -13.68 -2.37
C LYS A 578 3.98 -14.45 -2.55
N TRP A 579 4.69 -14.26 -3.67
CA TRP A 579 5.97 -14.95 -3.95
C TRP A 579 7.14 -14.49 -3.08
N PHE A 580 6.97 -13.39 -2.35
CA PHE A 580 8.05 -12.72 -1.63
C PHE A 580 7.77 -12.54 -0.12
N GLY A 581 6.65 -13.07 0.36
CA GLY A 581 6.19 -12.96 1.75
C GLY A 581 5.19 -11.83 1.97
N GLU A 582 4.79 -11.64 3.23
CA GLU A 582 4.00 -10.47 3.66
C GLU A 582 4.91 -9.29 4.07
N ASP A 583 6.17 -9.58 4.42
CA ASP A 583 7.18 -8.57 4.75
C ASP A 583 7.79 -7.94 3.47
N PRO A 584 8.04 -6.62 3.44
CA PRO A 584 8.68 -5.97 2.29
C PRO A 584 10.14 -6.40 2.15
N ILE A 585 10.48 -7.01 1.00
CA ILE A 585 11.85 -7.43 0.67
C ILE A 585 12.75 -6.21 0.40
N GLY A 586 13.79 -6.06 1.22
CA GLY A 586 14.84 -5.04 1.04
C GLY A 586 16.06 -5.55 0.28
N SER A 587 16.62 -4.72 -0.61
CA SER A 587 17.93 -4.97 -1.26
C SER A 587 19.09 -4.92 -0.26
N SER A 588 18.89 -4.25 0.88
CA SER A 588 19.84 -4.19 2.00
C SER A 588 20.01 -5.51 2.75
N HIS A 589 19.08 -6.46 2.59
CA HIS A 589 19.11 -7.75 3.30
C HIS A 589 18.97 -8.94 2.32
N PRO A 590 19.89 -9.10 1.35
CA PRO A 590 19.69 -10.03 0.25
C PRO A 590 19.68 -11.51 0.64
N LEU A 591 20.38 -11.89 1.70
CA LEU A 591 20.35 -13.25 2.23
C LEU A 591 18.93 -13.68 2.64
N TYR A 592 18.17 -12.76 3.26
CA TYR A 592 16.77 -12.97 3.63
C TYR A 592 15.87 -13.01 2.38
N ALA A 593 16.08 -12.10 1.42
CA ALA A 593 15.30 -12.05 0.19
C ALA A 593 15.37 -13.35 -0.63
N PHE A 594 16.58 -13.86 -0.85
CA PHE A 594 16.78 -15.15 -1.54
C PHE A 594 16.24 -16.32 -0.70
N ASN A 595 16.39 -16.30 0.63
CA ASN A 595 15.78 -17.33 1.49
C ASN A 595 14.25 -17.35 1.38
N GLN A 596 13.57 -16.20 1.40
CA GLN A 596 12.11 -16.14 1.23
C GLN A 596 11.67 -16.67 -0.13
N PHE A 597 12.37 -16.29 -1.20
CA PHE A 597 12.13 -16.83 -2.54
C PHE A 597 12.23 -18.37 -2.56
N PHE A 598 13.27 -18.95 -1.93
CA PHE A 598 13.45 -20.40 -1.83
C PHE A 598 12.38 -21.09 -0.98
N MET A 599 12.00 -20.51 0.16
CA MET A 599 10.91 -21.02 0.99
C MET A 599 9.58 -21.01 0.22
N LYS A 600 9.28 -19.95 -0.53
CA LYS A 600 8.06 -19.82 -1.33
C LYS A 600 8.00 -20.77 -2.52
N ILE A 601 9.12 -21.09 -3.18
CA ILE A 601 9.16 -22.16 -4.18
C ILE A 601 8.73 -23.49 -3.55
N ALA A 602 9.33 -23.87 -2.43
CA ALA A 602 9.04 -25.13 -1.75
C ALA A 602 7.57 -25.23 -1.30
N GLU A 603 7.05 -24.16 -0.69
CA GLU A 603 5.67 -24.04 -0.25
C GLU A 603 4.69 -24.15 -1.43
N ASN A 604 4.84 -23.29 -2.43
CA ASN A 604 3.93 -23.23 -3.59
C ASN A 604 3.91 -24.57 -4.35
N PHE A 605 5.08 -25.18 -4.60
CA PHE A 605 5.18 -26.45 -5.31
C PHE A 605 4.55 -27.59 -4.50
N HIS A 606 4.67 -27.58 -3.17
CA HIS A 606 3.96 -28.55 -2.33
C HIS A 606 2.45 -28.35 -2.37
N GLN A 607 1.97 -27.13 -2.15
CA GLN A 607 0.53 -26.80 -2.14
C GLN A 607 -0.14 -27.16 -3.48
N ARG A 608 0.48 -26.79 -4.61
CA ARG A 608 -0.03 -27.10 -5.96
C ARG A 608 -0.06 -28.59 -6.28
N ARG A 609 0.92 -29.37 -5.82
CA ARG A 609 0.85 -30.85 -5.94
C ARG A 609 -0.28 -31.45 -5.10
N GLN A 610 -0.57 -30.92 -3.91
CA GLN A 610 -1.66 -31.45 -3.07
C GLN A 610 -3.05 -31.06 -3.58
N SER A 611 -3.24 -29.86 -4.16
CA SER A 611 -4.55 -29.32 -4.55
C SER A 611 -5.27 -30.17 -5.61
N VAL A 612 -4.54 -30.87 -6.47
CA VAL A 612 -5.08 -31.74 -7.54
C VAL A 612 -4.84 -33.24 -7.30
N LYS A 613 -4.25 -33.64 -6.16
CA LYS A 613 -3.79 -35.02 -5.90
C LYS A 613 -4.88 -36.11 -6.04
N LEU A 614 -6.14 -35.75 -5.81
CA LEU A 614 -7.29 -36.67 -5.88
C LEU A 614 -8.06 -36.60 -7.21
N ARG A 615 -7.65 -35.73 -8.15
CA ARG A 615 -8.33 -35.55 -9.44
C ARG A 615 -7.71 -36.46 -10.52
N PRO A 616 -8.51 -37.01 -11.46
CA PRO A 616 -8.00 -37.73 -12.62
C PRO A 616 -7.04 -36.90 -13.49
N ALA A 617 -5.95 -37.51 -13.95
CA ALA A 617 -4.89 -36.81 -14.67
C ALA A 617 -5.31 -36.19 -16.02
N HIS A 618 -6.31 -36.79 -16.69
CA HIS A 618 -6.80 -36.35 -18.01
C HIS A 618 -7.85 -35.24 -17.95
N GLU A 619 -8.33 -34.87 -16.76
CA GLU A 619 -9.28 -33.77 -16.59
C GLU A 619 -8.60 -32.40 -16.80
N LEU A 620 -9.41 -31.39 -17.10
CA LEU A 620 -9.00 -29.99 -17.11
C LEU A 620 -8.50 -29.54 -15.73
N VAL A 621 -7.50 -28.66 -15.73
CA VAL A 621 -7.11 -27.93 -14.51
C VAL A 621 -8.29 -27.12 -13.94
N PRO A 622 -8.41 -26.98 -12.60
CA PRO A 622 -9.62 -26.46 -11.96
C PRO A 622 -10.12 -25.11 -12.50
N LEU A 623 -9.22 -24.18 -12.83
CA LEU A 623 -9.62 -22.88 -13.35
C LEU A 623 -10.09 -22.94 -14.81
N ARG A 624 -9.53 -23.83 -15.64
CA ARG A 624 -9.95 -24.00 -17.05
C ARG A 624 -11.27 -24.75 -17.16
N ASP A 625 -11.55 -25.69 -16.27
CA ASP A 625 -12.89 -26.27 -16.12
C ASP A 625 -13.91 -25.18 -15.73
N ALA A 626 -13.64 -24.42 -14.66
CA ALA A 626 -14.51 -23.32 -14.24
C ALA A 626 -14.74 -22.27 -15.35
N GLN A 627 -13.70 -21.94 -16.12
CA GLN A 627 -13.81 -21.06 -17.29
C GLN A 627 -14.69 -21.68 -18.38
N LEU A 628 -14.51 -22.98 -18.69
CA LEU A 628 -15.32 -23.69 -19.68
C LEU A 628 -16.81 -23.70 -19.32
N GLN A 629 -17.16 -23.94 -18.05
CA GLN A 629 -18.55 -23.87 -17.58
C GLN A 629 -19.15 -22.47 -17.78
N GLN A 630 -18.37 -21.40 -17.54
CA GLN A 630 -18.82 -20.03 -17.79
C GLN A 630 -18.99 -19.74 -19.29
N ILE A 631 -18.10 -20.23 -20.14
CA ILE A 631 -18.18 -20.07 -21.60
C ILE A 631 -19.40 -20.82 -22.16
N LEU A 632 -19.68 -22.04 -21.65
CA LEU A 632 -20.88 -22.83 -21.98
C LEU A 632 -22.19 -22.15 -21.55
N GLN A 633 -22.19 -21.41 -20.44
CA GLN A 633 -23.34 -20.59 -20.08
C GLN A 633 -23.46 -19.33 -20.96
N GLY A 634 -22.33 -18.82 -21.46
CA GLY A 634 -22.28 -17.70 -22.40
C GLY A 634 -22.74 -18.07 -23.82
N SER A 635 -22.36 -19.25 -24.33
CA SER A 635 -22.72 -19.71 -25.69
C SER A 635 -24.22 -19.72 -25.92
N GLN A 636 -25.01 -20.13 -24.91
CA GLN A 636 -26.48 -20.14 -24.92
C GLN A 636 -27.14 -18.78 -25.21
N ARG A 637 -26.40 -17.66 -25.15
CA ARG A 637 -26.86 -16.31 -25.50
C ARG A 637 -26.31 -15.81 -26.83
N CYS A 638 -25.82 -16.71 -27.67
CA CYS A 638 -25.38 -16.39 -29.03
C CYS A 638 -26.47 -16.67 -30.05
N GLU A 639 -26.45 -15.90 -31.14
CA GLU A 639 -27.11 -16.22 -32.39
C GLU A 639 -26.07 -16.49 -33.48
N SER A 640 -26.47 -17.19 -34.53
CA SER A 640 -25.55 -17.65 -35.57
C SER A 640 -26.20 -17.72 -36.95
N ILE A 641 -25.40 -17.41 -37.97
CA ILE A 641 -25.69 -17.64 -39.38
C ILE A 641 -24.65 -18.66 -39.89
N PRO A 642 -25.04 -19.87 -40.32
CA PRO A 642 -24.12 -20.82 -40.92
C PRO A 642 -23.63 -20.29 -42.27
N CYS A 643 -22.34 -20.45 -42.55
CA CYS A 643 -21.72 -20.11 -43.83
C CYS A 643 -21.23 -21.38 -44.54
N ALA A 644 -20.68 -21.23 -45.75
CA ALA A 644 -20.10 -22.35 -46.46
C ALA A 644 -18.84 -22.90 -45.75
N ASN A 645 -18.55 -24.19 -45.96
CA ASN A 645 -17.30 -24.84 -45.58
C ASN A 645 -16.97 -24.89 -44.06
N GLY A 646 -17.99 -25.02 -43.19
CA GLY A 646 -17.78 -25.12 -41.73
C GLY A 646 -17.40 -23.80 -41.05
N LEU A 647 -17.65 -22.68 -41.74
CA LEU A 647 -17.55 -21.33 -41.17
C LEU A 647 -18.91 -20.92 -40.59
N TYR A 648 -18.87 -20.15 -39.51
CA TYR A 648 -20.07 -19.58 -38.89
C TYR A 648 -19.87 -18.09 -38.63
N MET A 649 -20.91 -17.28 -38.87
CA MET A 649 -21.00 -15.96 -38.26
C MET A 649 -21.78 -16.10 -36.96
N VAL A 650 -21.20 -15.70 -35.84
CA VAL A 650 -21.80 -15.82 -34.49
C VAL A 650 -21.76 -14.47 -33.79
N ARG A 651 -22.80 -14.12 -33.03
CA ARG A 651 -22.89 -12.86 -32.28
C ARG A 651 -23.44 -13.09 -30.88
N TYR A 652 -22.80 -12.52 -29.86
CA TYR A 652 -23.29 -12.58 -28.49
C TYR A 652 -24.37 -11.51 -28.23
N LEU A 653 -25.51 -11.92 -27.65
CA LEU A 653 -26.65 -11.05 -27.35
C LEU A 653 -26.72 -10.63 -25.87
N GLY A 654 -25.80 -11.13 -25.04
CA GLY A 654 -25.74 -10.77 -23.63
C GLY A 654 -25.03 -9.42 -23.36
N PRO A 655 -24.99 -9.00 -22.09
CA PRO A 655 -24.32 -7.78 -21.69
C PRO A 655 -22.79 -7.86 -21.88
N THR A 656 -22.19 -6.80 -22.42
CA THR A 656 -20.74 -6.69 -22.66
C THR A 656 -20.08 -5.68 -21.73
N ARG A 657 -18.76 -5.82 -21.53
CA ARG A 657 -17.89 -4.98 -20.68
C ARG A 657 -18.12 -3.47 -20.83
N LEU A 658 -18.38 -3.00 -22.05
CA LEU A 658 -18.54 -1.58 -22.37
C LEU A 658 -19.98 -1.18 -22.71
N LYS A 659 -20.94 -2.11 -22.60
CA LYS A 659 -22.32 -1.96 -23.09
C LYS A 659 -22.40 -1.66 -24.61
N ILE A 660 -21.31 -1.95 -25.33
CA ILE A 660 -21.23 -1.96 -26.80
C ILE A 660 -21.73 -3.33 -27.26
N PRO A 661 -22.81 -3.43 -28.06
CA PRO A 661 -23.28 -4.72 -28.58
C PRO A 661 -22.16 -5.47 -29.30
N ASP A 662 -22.07 -6.79 -29.10
CA ASP A 662 -21.10 -7.59 -29.84
C ASP A 662 -21.38 -7.51 -31.36
N SER A 663 -20.31 -7.52 -32.14
CA SER A 663 -20.39 -7.56 -33.60
C SER A 663 -20.42 -9.01 -34.08
N TRP A 664 -20.87 -9.24 -35.31
CA TRP A 664 -20.76 -10.57 -35.92
C TRP A 664 -19.31 -11.01 -36.00
N ARG A 665 -19.00 -12.16 -35.40
CA ARG A 665 -17.68 -12.78 -35.41
C ARG A 665 -17.67 -13.94 -36.39
N HIS A 666 -16.66 -14.02 -37.24
CA HIS A 666 -16.44 -15.20 -38.06
C HIS A 666 -15.69 -16.23 -37.21
N VAL A 667 -16.22 -17.45 -37.18
CA VAL A 667 -15.69 -18.60 -36.45
C VAL A 667 -15.30 -19.67 -37.45
N ASN A 668 -14.08 -20.14 -37.35
CA ASN A 668 -13.53 -21.25 -38.10
C ASN A 668 -13.15 -22.38 -37.11
N LEU A 669 -13.97 -23.42 -37.09
CA LEU A 669 -13.80 -24.56 -36.19
C LEU A 669 -12.64 -25.50 -36.59
N VAL A 670 -12.09 -25.36 -37.80
CA VAL A 670 -10.98 -26.19 -38.30
C VAL A 670 -9.65 -25.60 -37.89
N ASP A 671 -9.47 -24.29 -38.08
CA ASP A 671 -8.20 -23.60 -37.78
C ASP A 671 -8.13 -23.03 -36.34
N TRP A 672 -9.17 -23.26 -35.53
CA TRP A 672 -9.34 -22.70 -34.17
C TRP A 672 -9.27 -21.16 -34.15
N GLU A 673 -9.86 -20.52 -35.16
CA GLU A 673 -9.87 -19.06 -35.28
C GLU A 673 -11.26 -18.47 -35.02
N CYS A 674 -11.30 -17.37 -34.29
CA CYS A 674 -12.47 -16.49 -34.22
C CYS A 674 -12.05 -15.02 -34.39
N THR A 675 -12.87 -14.20 -35.05
CA THR A 675 -12.61 -12.74 -35.16
C THR A 675 -12.98 -11.95 -33.88
N CYS A 676 -13.23 -12.62 -32.76
CA CYS A 676 -13.09 -12.01 -31.42
C CYS A 676 -11.65 -12.12 -30.87
N GLN A 677 -10.77 -12.90 -31.52
CA GLN A 677 -9.37 -13.14 -31.16
C GLN A 677 -9.11 -13.84 -29.80
N ASP A 678 -10.12 -13.94 -28.92
CA ASP A 678 -10.01 -14.63 -27.63
C ASP A 678 -9.56 -16.09 -27.75
N TRP A 679 -10.03 -16.83 -28.76
CA TRP A 679 -9.67 -18.25 -28.93
C TRP A 679 -8.16 -18.40 -29.15
N GLN A 680 -7.61 -17.55 -30.02
CA GLN A 680 -6.20 -17.51 -30.36
C GLN A 680 -5.33 -16.93 -29.22
N ASP A 681 -5.83 -15.92 -28.50
CA ASP A 681 -5.12 -15.28 -27.39
C ASP A 681 -5.07 -16.15 -26.12
N GLN A 682 -6.17 -16.87 -25.81
CA GLN A 682 -6.25 -17.74 -24.64
C GLN A 682 -5.74 -19.16 -24.90
N GLN A 683 -5.65 -19.57 -26.17
CA GLN A 683 -5.47 -20.96 -26.59
C GLN A 683 -6.54 -21.90 -26.00
N PHE A 684 -7.76 -21.37 -25.87
CA PHE A 684 -8.93 -21.99 -25.25
C PHE A 684 -10.20 -21.44 -25.93
N PRO A 685 -11.25 -22.23 -26.20
CA PRO A 685 -12.37 -21.80 -27.03
C PRO A 685 -13.11 -20.60 -26.44
N CYS A 686 -13.46 -19.64 -27.28
CA CYS A 686 -14.36 -18.55 -26.91
C CYS A 686 -15.84 -18.98 -26.96
N LEU A 687 -16.74 -18.14 -26.45
CA LEU A 687 -18.19 -18.41 -26.48
C LEU A 687 -18.74 -18.59 -27.90
N HIS A 688 -18.18 -17.90 -28.89
CA HIS A 688 -18.55 -18.04 -30.29
C HIS A 688 -18.14 -19.40 -30.87
N ALA A 689 -16.97 -19.91 -30.47
CA ALA A 689 -16.44 -21.22 -30.85
C ALA A 689 -17.27 -22.36 -30.27
N ILE A 690 -17.61 -22.28 -28.98
CA ILE A 690 -18.49 -23.24 -28.33
C ILE A 690 -19.86 -23.29 -29.02
N HIS A 691 -20.51 -22.13 -29.22
CA HIS A 691 -21.81 -22.05 -29.92
C HIS A 691 -21.77 -22.67 -31.33
N ALA A 692 -20.76 -22.32 -32.14
CA ALA A 692 -20.62 -22.92 -33.47
C ALA A 692 -20.37 -24.44 -33.41
N SER A 693 -19.60 -24.92 -32.42
CA SER A 693 -19.31 -26.35 -32.26
C SER A 693 -20.53 -27.18 -31.86
N GLU A 694 -21.46 -26.60 -31.09
CA GLU A 694 -22.73 -27.24 -30.71
C GLU A 694 -23.61 -27.48 -31.95
N LEU A 695 -23.60 -26.56 -32.92
CA LEU A 695 -24.34 -26.68 -34.18
C LEU A 695 -23.80 -27.79 -35.09
N GLU A 696 -22.49 -28.02 -35.10
CA GLU A 696 -21.85 -29.16 -35.80
C GLU A 696 -21.84 -30.46 -34.97
N GLN A 697 -22.36 -30.44 -33.73
CA GLN A 697 -22.27 -31.55 -32.77
C GLN A 697 -20.83 -32.03 -32.52
N ARG A 698 -19.84 -31.12 -32.61
CA ARG A 698 -18.45 -31.45 -32.29
C ARG A 698 -18.29 -31.65 -30.79
N ARG A 699 -17.32 -32.49 -30.42
CA ARG A 699 -16.91 -32.62 -29.02
C ARG A 699 -16.14 -31.37 -28.59
N ILE A 700 -16.45 -30.84 -27.41
CA ILE A 700 -15.81 -29.64 -26.84
C ILE A 700 -14.30 -29.83 -26.63
N ASP A 701 -13.85 -31.06 -26.34
CA ASP A 701 -12.43 -31.39 -26.19
C ASP A 701 -11.64 -31.38 -27.51
N SER A 702 -12.31 -31.18 -28.67
CA SER A 702 -11.65 -30.95 -29.96
C SER A 702 -11.28 -29.49 -30.24
N LEU A 703 -11.56 -28.57 -29.30
CA LEU A 703 -11.44 -27.12 -29.48
C LEU A 703 -10.25 -26.47 -28.75
N TYR A 704 -9.43 -27.26 -28.06
CA TYR A 704 -8.22 -26.82 -27.36
C TYR A 704 -7.22 -27.98 -27.22
N ASP A 705 -5.98 -27.67 -26.87
CA ASP A 705 -5.00 -28.69 -26.51
C ASP A 705 -5.34 -29.28 -25.13
N THR A 706 -5.92 -30.48 -25.15
CA THR A 706 -6.30 -31.25 -23.95
C THR A 706 -5.11 -31.64 -23.09
N LYS A 707 -3.91 -31.81 -23.67
CA LYS A 707 -2.69 -32.16 -22.92
C LYS A 707 -2.18 -30.95 -22.15
N GLN A 708 -2.07 -29.78 -22.79
CA GLN A 708 -1.59 -28.56 -22.15
C GLN A 708 -2.49 -28.12 -20.97
N ASN A 709 -3.80 -28.24 -21.14
CA ASN A 709 -4.79 -27.85 -20.13
C ASN A 709 -5.11 -28.95 -19.10
N SER A 710 -4.42 -30.10 -19.15
CA SER A 710 -4.67 -31.24 -18.26
C SER A 710 -4.04 -31.09 -16.87
N ILE A 711 -4.59 -31.82 -15.91
CA ILE A 711 -4.01 -32.04 -14.58
C ILE A 711 -2.67 -32.79 -14.65
N GLU A 712 -2.47 -33.66 -15.65
CA GLU A 712 -1.18 -34.30 -15.92
C GLU A 712 -0.07 -33.28 -16.20
N ASN A 713 -0.32 -32.33 -17.11
CA ASN A 713 0.64 -31.26 -17.42
C ASN A 713 0.87 -30.32 -16.21
N TYR A 714 -0.19 -30.02 -15.44
CA TYR A 714 -0.07 -29.27 -14.18
C TYR A 714 0.77 -30.01 -13.13
N LEU A 715 0.63 -31.33 -13.00
CA LEU A 715 1.51 -32.13 -12.13
C LEU A 715 2.94 -32.18 -12.66
N ALA A 716 3.14 -32.21 -13.98
CA ALA A 716 4.46 -32.13 -14.61
C ALA A 716 5.17 -30.80 -14.30
N CYS A 717 4.46 -29.64 -14.35
CA CYS A 717 4.95 -28.33 -13.91
C CYS A 717 5.66 -28.38 -12.55
N TYR A 718 5.07 -29.10 -11.59
CA TYR A 718 5.51 -29.12 -10.19
C TYR A 718 6.15 -30.45 -9.78
N SER A 719 6.50 -31.31 -10.74
CA SER A 719 7.07 -32.65 -10.50
C SER A 719 8.44 -32.61 -9.83
N THR A 720 9.29 -31.64 -10.19
CA THR A 720 10.64 -31.52 -9.65
C THR A 720 10.59 -31.02 -8.20
N SER A 721 11.27 -31.74 -7.30
CA SER A 721 11.41 -31.35 -5.91
C SER A 721 12.35 -30.13 -5.78
N PHE A 722 12.05 -29.28 -4.80
CA PHE A 722 12.94 -28.20 -4.39
C PHE A 722 13.11 -28.27 -2.87
N THR A 723 14.37 -28.32 -2.42
CA THR A 723 14.74 -28.44 -1.01
C THR A 723 15.27 -27.07 -0.54
N PRO A 724 14.49 -26.31 0.25
CA PRO A 724 14.95 -25.05 0.82
C PRO A 724 15.92 -25.33 1.97
N TRP A 725 16.89 -24.43 2.17
CA TRP A 725 17.83 -24.49 3.30
C TRP A 725 17.65 -23.27 4.21
N PRO A 726 17.35 -23.42 5.51
CA PRO A 726 17.31 -22.29 6.43
C PRO A 726 18.69 -21.64 6.55
N VAL A 727 18.73 -20.31 6.60
CA VAL A 727 19.99 -19.54 6.68
C VAL A 727 20.84 -19.93 7.90
N ASP A 728 20.18 -20.25 9.02
CA ASP A 728 20.84 -20.60 10.28
C ASP A 728 21.15 -22.11 10.42
N ALA A 729 20.75 -22.95 9.45
CA ALA A 729 20.94 -24.41 9.53
C ALA A 729 22.39 -24.86 9.29
N SER A 730 23.28 -23.96 8.85
CA SER A 730 24.72 -24.24 8.75
C SER A 730 25.53 -22.95 8.89
N PRO A 731 26.75 -22.99 9.45
CA PRO A 731 27.61 -21.83 9.55
C PRO A 731 28.14 -21.41 8.16
N ILE A 732 27.42 -20.52 7.49
CA ILE A 732 27.87 -19.89 6.26
C ILE A 732 29.06 -18.96 6.59
N THR A 733 30.25 -19.32 6.15
CA THR A 733 31.45 -18.48 6.28
C THR A 733 31.25 -17.19 5.48
N PRO A 734 31.35 -16.00 6.10
CA PRO A 734 31.23 -14.74 5.39
C PRO A 734 32.50 -14.47 4.58
N ASP A 735 32.35 -14.08 3.31
CA ASP A 735 33.44 -13.50 2.54
C ASP A 735 33.75 -12.09 3.07
N THR A 736 34.73 -12.01 3.97
CA THR A 736 35.14 -10.74 4.58
C THR A 736 35.85 -9.79 3.62
N SER A 737 36.24 -10.25 2.42
CA SER A 737 36.85 -9.41 1.38
C SER A 737 35.81 -8.61 0.59
N LEU A 738 34.56 -9.11 0.53
CA LEU A 738 33.46 -8.47 -0.17
C LEU A 738 33.03 -7.16 0.51
N LYS A 739 33.01 -6.08 -0.27
CA LYS A 739 32.49 -4.76 0.11
C LYS A 739 31.09 -4.57 -0.43
N THR A 740 30.19 -4.02 0.38
CA THR A 740 28.81 -3.69 -0.02
C THR A 740 28.72 -2.34 -0.71
N PRO A 741 27.63 -2.05 -1.45
CA PRO A 741 27.38 -0.70 -1.98
C PRO A 741 27.41 0.40 -0.90
N LEU A 742 26.94 0.09 0.33
CA LEU A 742 27.00 1.03 1.46
C LEU A 742 28.43 1.33 1.92
N ASP A 743 29.37 0.39 1.79
CA ASP A 743 30.78 0.61 2.18
C ASP A 743 31.46 1.66 1.28
N PHE A 744 31.11 1.70 -0.01
CA PHE A 744 31.57 2.75 -0.92
C PHE A 744 30.87 4.09 -0.64
N TYR A 745 29.55 4.05 -0.40
CA TYR A 745 28.74 5.24 -0.15
C TYR A 745 29.14 5.98 1.15
N PHE A 746 29.47 5.24 2.21
CA PHE A 746 29.85 5.80 3.52
C PHE A 746 31.36 5.87 3.77
N SER A 747 32.20 5.70 2.73
CA SER A 747 33.66 5.72 2.85
C SER A 747 34.19 7.00 3.53
N GLU A 748 35.07 6.83 4.52
CA GLU A 748 35.70 7.95 5.23
C GLU A 748 36.99 8.37 4.52
N ASP A 749 37.17 9.66 4.25
CA ASP A 749 38.49 10.17 3.87
C ASP A 749 39.45 10.00 5.04
N GLY A 750 40.74 9.79 4.76
CA GLY A 750 41.82 9.53 5.74
C GLY A 750 42.10 10.62 6.79
N THR A 751 41.17 11.57 6.96
CA THR A 751 41.15 12.59 8.02
C THR A 751 40.18 12.24 9.16
N GLY A 752 39.50 11.09 9.11
CA GLY A 752 38.50 10.68 10.11
C GLY A 752 37.22 11.52 10.08
N ARG A 753 36.95 12.18 8.95
CA ARG A 753 35.70 12.91 8.68
C ARG A 753 35.05 12.33 7.43
N ARG A 754 33.82 11.85 7.58
CA ARG A 754 32.96 11.47 6.45
C ARG A 754 32.79 12.67 5.51
N LYS A 755 32.88 12.43 4.20
CA LYS A 755 32.52 13.45 3.20
C LYS A 755 31.09 13.93 3.46
N PRO A 756 30.80 15.25 3.38
CA PRO A 756 29.43 15.68 3.11
C PRO A 756 29.00 15.05 1.78
N GLY A 757 27.79 14.50 1.73
CA GLY A 757 27.23 13.95 0.49
C GLY A 757 27.26 14.99 -0.65
N PRO A 758 27.18 14.56 -1.92
CA PRO A 758 27.22 15.47 -3.06
C PRO A 758 26.19 16.59 -2.87
N ARG A 759 26.61 17.85 -2.84
CA ARG A 759 25.64 18.96 -2.81
C ARG A 759 24.75 18.82 -4.04
N PRO A 760 23.41 18.80 -3.90
CA PRO A 760 22.52 18.65 -5.04
C PRO A 760 22.82 19.76 -6.05
N LYS A 761 23.37 19.36 -7.21
CA LYS A 761 23.58 20.28 -8.32
C LYS A 761 22.21 20.74 -8.78
N ARG A 762 21.80 21.95 -8.39
CA ARG A 762 20.67 22.63 -9.03
C ARG A 762 20.93 22.56 -10.53
N LYS A 763 20.10 21.80 -11.26
CA LYS A 763 20.09 21.85 -12.72
C LYS A 763 19.87 23.32 -13.08
N ARG A 764 20.92 23.96 -13.60
CA ARG A 764 20.80 25.27 -14.23
C ARG A 764 19.93 25.01 -15.44
N VAL A 765 18.71 25.53 -15.43
CA VAL A 765 17.92 25.64 -16.67
C VAL A 765 18.76 26.55 -17.56
N VAL A 766 19.30 25.99 -18.64
CA VAL A 766 19.83 26.78 -19.73
C VAL A 766 18.60 27.21 -20.52
N GLU A 767 18.24 28.47 -20.41
CA GLU A 767 17.31 29.08 -21.36
C GLU A 767 18.06 29.15 -22.69
N GLU A 768 17.66 28.32 -23.65
CA GLU A 768 17.98 28.55 -25.05
C GLU A 768 17.20 29.80 -25.49
N VAL A 769 17.89 30.94 -25.50
CA VAL A 769 17.44 32.13 -26.20
C VAL A 769 17.50 31.81 -27.68
N GLY A 770 16.34 31.80 -28.33
CA GLY A 770 16.22 31.30 -29.70
C GLY A 770 16.86 32.19 -30.75
N LEU A 771 17.26 31.55 -31.85
CA LEU A 771 17.22 32.03 -33.23
C LEU A 771 17.04 30.83 -34.17
#